data_AF-A0A354GQ36-F1
#
_entry.id   AF-A0A354GQ36-F1
#
_cell.length_a   1.000
_cell.length_b   1.000
_cell.length_c   1.000
_cell.angle_alpha   90.00
_cell.angle_beta   90.00
_cell.angle_gamma   90.00
#
_symmetry.space_group_name_H-M   'P 1'
#
loop_
_entity.id
_entity.type
_entity.pdbx_description
1 polymer ?
#
loop_
_entity_poly.entity_id
_entity_poly.type
_entity_poly.pdbx_seq_one_letter_code
_entity_poly.pdbx_strand_id
1 'polypeptide(L)'
;LDGIHVEGTITTPATGNLIQGNFVGVAADGVSRVGVRTAPVPNAGALGTDAGNFLFGIEISGGNNNTVGGATAGARNVVGFNGAGIEVDNGGQSNVIQGNFSGVGADGVTPVGNLLHGIVLRSSNIFNPPLGPSQPNEPGVSFNLIGGTAAGAGNLVEFNGTGGIAVFGNPVSASGQPNIGNAIEGNSIFLNGRSNPTFLLGIDLTNAFAFPKDDGLTPNDSKGHGAPNDPNNFQNFPVLSTAVEVGGNTNITGTLQSAPGSIYRIEFFASDPDPFSGIPEGQQFLGSSSVTTDANGKASISVSLNVSVANGRVVTATATDAIGNTSEFSAGLAVPTLPTVQFSTASQGVNETDGTFTVTINLSAASSVDTTIPFTLSGTATPGVDYSNVTMSPLVIAAGQTSGTITGTLLSDPGPNQTLTFTLGTPTNATLGAPTTDTLTIVEPTTSVASIVTTTGLSAGTNTAFENTSFTVVINGSGFAPGATVTFGAVTLTPDLVTPTQVTVTVPAAVSLAADEGVVNIAVVNPGKAPSNSATFTLLEELLPDGTRGTADQRFIAEVYRDLLRRPVDAGGLATFSGLLSQGVSRDQVVLDIEQDSGHEFYNVEVQAVYQQYLHRAAEPTAVISGANFLAAGNTVEQLIFNIVNDPGQEYYNVQGGGTYQGFLNAIYRDALGRAIDPTGQQAYGNGTPRVTAAAILSSPEYQMDVVTKDYANLLDRGVDPGDQVWINDLNMGIRDEAVIAAIIGDPGGEYYNKTTP
;
A
#
# COMPACT_ATOMS: atom_id res chain seq x y z
N LEU A 1 -33.98 28.62 -15.22
CA LEU A 1 -33.12 27.73 -16.04
C LEU A 1 -31.92 27.31 -15.21
N ASP A 2 -31.53 28.24 -14.34
CA ASP A 2 -30.54 28.11 -13.28
C ASP A 2 -31.17 27.66 -11.96
N GLY A 3 -30.33 27.26 -11.01
CA GLY A 3 -30.73 26.97 -9.63
C GLY A 3 -30.91 28.23 -8.80
N ILE A 4 -29.81 28.92 -8.48
CA ILE A 4 -29.80 30.20 -7.73
C ILE A 4 -29.21 31.28 -8.63
N HIS A 5 -29.92 32.41 -8.80
CA HIS A 5 -29.49 33.51 -9.66
C HIS A 5 -29.51 34.83 -8.87
N VAL A 6 -28.36 35.48 -8.77
CA VAL A 6 -28.18 36.85 -8.25
C VAL A 6 -28.03 37.80 -9.44
N GLU A 7 -29.08 38.55 -9.74
CA GLU A 7 -29.13 39.44 -10.91
C GLU A 7 -28.85 40.90 -10.53
N GLY A 8 -27.88 41.50 -11.21
CA GLY A 8 -27.48 42.90 -11.11
C GLY A 8 -27.14 43.48 -12.48
N THR A 9 -26.78 44.76 -12.50
CA THR A 9 -26.24 45.42 -13.70
C THR A 9 -24.97 46.18 -13.34
N ILE A 10 -24.18 46.57 -14.35
CA ILE A 10 -23.00 47.40 -14.16
C ILE A 10 -23.33 48.73 -13.45
N THR A 11 -24.51 49.30 -13.74
CA THR A 11 -24.93 50.58 -13.14
C THR A 11 -25.66 50.41 -11.80
N THR A 12 -26.16 49.21 -11.52
CA THR A 12 -26.86 48.84 -10.29
C THR A 12 -26.49 47.40 -9.89
N PRO A 13 -25.27 47.17 -9.40
CA PRO A 13 -24.82 45.82 -9.08
C PRO A 13 -25.59 45.26 -7.89
N ALA A 14 -25.92 43.97 -7.94
CA ALA A 14 -26.40 43.26 -6.76
C ALA A 14 -25.23 43.02 -5.82
N THR A 15 -25.32 43.49 -4.57
CA THR A 15 -24.20 43.44 -3.62
C THR A 15 -24.56 42.88 -2.26
N GLY A 16 -23.62 42.19 -1.63
CA GLY A 16 -23.75 41.71 -0.25
C GLY A 16 -24.62 40.46 -0.10
N ASN A 17 -24.91 39.75 -1.19
CA ASN A 17 -25.65 38.49 -1.13
C ASN A 17 -24.76 37.36 -0.59
N LEU A 18 -25.36 36.47 0.19
CA LEU A 18 -24.71 35.32 0.82
C LEU A 18 -25.43 34.04 0.42
N ILE A 19 -24.77 33.19 -0.36
CA ILE A 19 -25.30 31.91 -0.84
C ILE A 19 -24.54 30.81 -0.11
N GLN A 20 -25.14 30.19 0.92
CA GLN A 20 -24.46 29.25 1.81
C GLN A 20 -25.32 28.04 2.15
N GLY A 21 -24.70 26.87 2.27
CA GLY A 21 -25.35 25.64 2.76
C GLY A 21 -26.38 25.03 1.81
N ASN A 22 -26.29 25.31 0.50
CA ASN A 22 -27.29 24.89 -0.47
C ASN A 22 -26.90 23.60 -1.22
N PHE A 23 -27.92 22.82 -1.60
CA PHE A 23 -27.83 21.67 -2.50
C PHE A 23 -28.44 22.08 -3.84
N VAL A 24 -27.63 22.21 -4.89
CA VAL A 24 -28.04 22.83 -6.15
C VAL A 24 -27.83 21.86 -7.31
N GLY A 25 -28.95 21.38 -7.87
CA GLY A 25 -28.98 20.31 -8.89
C GLY A 25 -28.83 18.88 -8.31
N VAL A 26 -28.46 18.77 -7.04
CA VAL A 26 -28.46 17.55 -6.24
C VAL A 26 -29.62 17.54 -5.22
N ALA A 27 -29.97 16.38 -4.68
CA ALA A 27 -30.99 16.19 -3.66
C ALA A 27 -30.47 16.60 -2.27
N ALA A 28 -31.35 16.50 -1.27
CA ALA A 28 -31.01 16.78 0.11
C ALA A 28 -29.97 15.82 0.72
N ASP A 29 -29.75 14.65 0.09
CA ASP A 29 -28.66 13.75 0.45
C ASP A 29 -27.30 14.21 -0.12
N GLY A 30 -27.31 15.22 -0.99
CA GLY A 30 -26.13 15.81 -1.61
C GLY A 30 -25.44 14.92 -2.64
N VAL A 31 -26.02 13.79 -3.03
CA VAL A 31 -25.44 12.83 -3.97
C VAL A 31 -26.43 12.39 -5.04
N SER A 32 -27.71 12.28 -4.69
CA SER A 32 -28.77 11.99 -5.64
C SER A 32 -29.11 13.22 -6.45
N ARG A 33 -29.78 13.00 -7.57
CA ARG A 33 -30.05 14.01 -8.60
C ARG A 33 -31.47 14.57 -8.45
N VAL A 34 -31.68 15.87 -8.61
CA VAL A 34 -33.01 16.51 -8.55
C VAL A 34 -33.23 17.49 -9.71
N GLY A 35 -34.39 17.39 -10.36
CA GLY A 35 -34.83 18.32 -11.41
C GLY A 35 -35.63 17.65 -12.54
N VAL A 36 -36.26 18.45 -13.41
CA VAL A 36 -36.95 17.98 -14.62
C VAL A 36 -36.34 18.71 -15.82
N ARG A 37 -35.43 18.06 -16.56
CA ARG A 37 -34.92 18.59 -17.83
C ARG A 37 -35.96 18.34 -18.93
N THR A 38 -36.74 19.34 -19.30
CA THR A 38 -37.82 19.23 -20.31
C THR A 38 -37.44 19.70 -21.72
N ALA A 39 -36.24 20.29 -21.91
CA ALA A 39 -35.79 20.84 -23.18
C ALA A 39 -34.47 20.20 -23.69
N PRO A 40 -34.32 19.94 -25.00
CA PRO A 40 -33.05 19.52 -25.59
C PRO A 40 -32.01 20.63 -25.55
N VAL A 41 -30.75 20.29 -25.28
CA VAL A 41 -29.60 21.19 -25.38
C VAL A 41 -29.30 21.46 -26.87
N PRO A 42 -28.89 22.67 -27.28
CA PRO A 42 -28.17 22.84 -28.54
C PRO A 42 -26.93 21.92 -28.51
N ASN A 43 -26.77 21.04 -29.51
CA ASN A 43 -25.75 19.98 -29.59
C ASN A 43 -25.93 18.75 -28.67
N ALA A 44 -27.16 18.23 -28.57
CA ALA A 44 -27.50 16.95 -27.91
C ALA A 44 -26.86 15.66 -28.50
N GLY A 45 -25.86 15.77 -29.39
CA GLY A 45 -25.33 14.65 -30.16
C GLY A 45 -24.37 13.70 -29.41
N ALA A 46 -23.89 14.03 -28.21
CA ALA A 46 -22.86 13.22 -27.56
C ALA A 46 -22.94 13.06 -26.02
N LEU A 47 -23.83 13.74 -25.29
CA LEU A 47 -23.66 13.90 -23.83
C LEU A 47 -24.93 13.72 -22.95
N GLY A 48 -25.72 12.66 -23.21
CA GLY A 48 -26.72 12.15 -22.26
C GLY A 48 -27.97 13.01 -22.02
N THR A 49 -29.03 12.36 -21.52
CA THR A 49 -30.40 12.93 -21.34
C THR A 49 -30.70 13.36 -19.92
N ASP A 50 -29.71 13.53 -19.07
CA ASP A 50 -29.98 13.34 -17.65
C ASP A 50 -30.44 14.68 -16.99
N ALA A 51 -31.54 14.63 -16.22
CA ALA A 51 -32.17 15.66 -15.36
C ALA A 51 -31.35 16.45 -14.28
N GLY A 52 -31.17 17.75 -14.40
CA GLY A 52 -30.63 18.71 -13.40
C GLY A 52 -31.06 20.13 -13.79
N ASN A 53 -30.41 21.22 -13.32
CA ASN A 53 -30.68 22.54 -13.92
C ASN A 53 -30.23 22.57 -15.38
N PHE A 54 -30.91 23.37 -16.21
CA PHE A 54 -30.66 23.38 -17.65
C PHE A 54 -29.35 24.10 -18.00
N LEU A 55 -29.03 25.18 -17.26
CA LEU A 55 -27.86 26.02 -17.50
C LEU A 55 -26.94 26.04 -16.28
N PHE A 56 -27.15 26.95 -15.33
CA PHE A 56 -26.19 27.16 -14.24
C PHE A 56 -26.72 26.60 -12.92
N GLY A 57 -25.83 26.08 -12.08
CA GLY A 57 -26.18 25.77 -10.69
C GLY A 57 -26.44 27.08 -9.95
N ILE A 58 -25.37 27.85 -9.76
CA ILE A 58 -25.38 29.16 -9.12
C ILE A 58 -24.82 30.19 -10.08
N GLU A 59 -25.52 31.31 -10.28
CA GLU A 59 -25.12 32.40 -11.18
C GLU A 59 -25.09 33.74 -10.43
N ILE A 60 -23.98 34.47 -10.58
CA ILE A 60 -23.88 35.89 -10.21
C ILE A 60 -23.73 36.70 -11.49
N SER A 61 -24.78 37.40 -11.87
CA SER A 61 -24.83 38.17 -13.10
C SER A 61 -24.76 39.68 -12.84
N GLY A 62 -23.64 40.31 -13.19
CA GLY A 62 -23.42 41.75 -12.94
C GLY A 62 -23.44 42.15 -11.46
N GLY A 63 -23.26 41.20 -10.54
CA GLY A 63 -23.24 41.40 -9.10
C GLY A 63 -21.83 41.62 -8.56
N ASN A 64 -21.69 42.47 -7.53
CA ASN A 64 -20.40 42.77 -6.91
C ASN A 64 -20.39 42.47 -5.41
N ASN A 65 -19.25 42.08 -4.83
CA ASN A 65 -19.13 41.86 -3.38
C ASN A 65 -20.15 40.85 -2.83
N ASN A 66 -20.43 39.78 -3.58
CA ASN A 66 -21.26 38.67 -3.11
C ASN A 66 -20.38 37.51 -2.66
N THR A 67 -20.93 36.62 -1.83
CA THR A 67 -20.22 35.44 -1.34
C THR A 67 -21.01 34.16 -1.63
N VAL A 68 -20.38 33.22 -2.32
CA VAL A 68 -20.86 31.86 -2.54
C VAL A 68 -20.01 30.92 -1.69
N GLY A 69 -20.64 30.36 -0.65
CA GLY A 69 -20.03 29.41 0.26
C GLY A 69 -19.39 30.07 1.50
N GLY A 70 -18.47 29.35 2.14
CA GLY A 70 -17.77 29.77 3.34
C GLY A 70 -16.80 28.69 3.84
N ALA A 71 -15.91 29.07 4.75
CA ALA A 71 -14.83 28.19 5.24
C ALA A 71 -15.31 27.02 6.13
N THR A 72 -16.58 26.98 6.53
CA THR A 72 -17.15 25.93 7.38
C THR A 72 -18.01 24.96 6.57
N ALA A 73 -18.10 23.71 7.02
CA ALA A 73 -18.94 22.71 6.37
C ALA A 73 -20.42 23.13 6.25
N GLY A 74 -20.95 23.89 7.23
CA GLY A 74 -22.34 24.40 7.17
C GLY A 74 -22.56 25.54 6.18
N ALA A 75 -21.51 26.23 5.75
CA ALA A 75 -21.60 27.30 4.75
C ALA A 75 -21.42 26.80 3.31
N ARG A 76 -20.88 25.59 3.14
CA ARG A 76 -20.59 24.96 1.84
C ARG A 76 -21.83 24.74 1.01
N ASN A 77 -21.79 25.15 -0.27
CA ASN A 77 -22.77 24.68 -1.25
C ASN A 77 -22.25 23.42 -1.94
N VAL A 78 -23.17 22.53 -2.31
CA VAL A 78 -22.91 21.33 -3.12
C VAL A 78 -23.64 21.51 -4.46
N VAL A 79 -22.88 21.62 -5.53
CA VAL A 79 -23.36 22.04 -6.85
C VAL A 79 -23.02 20.99 -7.90
N GLY A 80 -24.02 20.26 -8.37
CA GLY A 80 -23.82 19.13 -9.27
C GLY A 80 -24.93 18.97 -10.29
N PHE A 81 -24.66 18.21 -11.34
CA PHE A 81 -25.62 17.82 -12.38
C PHE A 81 -26.20 18.97 -13.23
N ASN A 82 -25.62 20.16 -13.16
CA ASN A 82 -26.04 21.33 -13.93
C ASN A 82 -25.33 21.37 -15.31
N GLY A 83 -25.63 22.38 -16.13
CA GLY A 83 -24.81 22.71 -17.30
C GLY A 83 -23.41 23.14 -16.85
N ALA A 84 -23.28 24.31 -16.24
CA ALA A 84 -22.09 24.70 -15.47
C ALA A 84 -22.43 24.79 -13.97
N GLY A 85 -21.44 24.58 -13.10
CA GLY A 85 -21.63 24.60 -11.66
C GLY A 85 -21.92 26.00 -11.12
N ILE A 86 -20.86 26.79 -10.92
CA ILE A 86 -20.94 28.17 -10.41
C ILE A 86 -20.43 29.13 -11.48
N GLU A 87 -21.21 30.15 -11.80
CA GLU A 87 -20.90 31.13 -12.83
C GLU A 87 -20.89 32.56 -12.29
N VAL A 88 -19.89 33.34 -12.72
CA VAL A 88 -19.87 34.80 -12.58
C VAL A 88 -19.77 35.42 -13.97
N ASP A 89 -20.75 36.25 -14.31
CA ASP A 89 -20.84 36.86 -15.62
C ASP A 89 -21.26 38.34 -15.59
N ASN A 90 -21.44 38.93 -16.77
CA ASN A 90 -21.96 40.27 -17.00
C ASN A 90 -21.27 41.38 -16.18
N GLY A 91 -19.95 41.24 -15.96
CA GLY A 91 -19.14 42.25 -15.29
C GLY A 91 -19.10 42.15 -13.76
N GLY A 92 -19.44 40.98 -13.20
CA GLY A 92 -19.36 40.72 -11.77
C GLY A 92 -17.94 40.90 -11.21
N GLN A 93 -17.83 41.63 -10.10
CA GLN A 93 -16.55 42.00 -9.50
C GLN A 93 -16.48 41.75 -8.00
N SER A 94 -15.28 41.48 -7.48
CA SER A 94 -15.06 41.38 -6.03
C SER A 94 -15.95 40.35 -5.34
N ASN A 95 -16.41 39.33 -6.07
CA ASN A 95 -17.16 38.22 -5.47
C ASN A 95 -16.19 37.21 -4.87
N VAL A 96 -16.66 36.47 -3.87
CA VAL A 96 -15.90 35.41 -3.19
C VAL A 96 -16.63 34.09 -3.39
N ILE A 97 -15.97 33.11 -3.98
CA ILE A 97 -16.46 31.73 -4.14
C ILE A 97 -15.54 30.84 -3.32
N GLN A 98 -15.95 30.39 -2.15
CA GLN A 98 -15.07 29.68 -1.21
C GLN A 98 -15.75 28.48 -0.55
N GLY A 99 -15.00 27.42 -0.31
CA GLY A 99 -15.41 26.24 0.46
C GLY A 99 -16.54 25.42 -0.17
N ASN A 100 -16.86 25.64 -1.45
CA ASN A 100 -17.93 24.93 -2.16
C ASN A 100 -17.44 23.59 -2.73
N PHE A 101 -18.38 22.66 -2.93
CA PHE A 101 -18.20 21.44 -3.69
C PHE A 101 -18.88 21.59 -5.05
N SER A 102 -18.13 21.46 -6.14
CA SER A 102 -18.66 21.57 -7.51
C SER A 102 -18.29 20.34 -8.34
N GLY A 103 -19.31 19.59 -8.76
CA GLY A 103 -19.17 18.31 -9.47
C GLY A 103 -18.90 17.10 -8.57
N VAL A 104 -18.74 17.31 -7.27
CA VAL A 104 -18.63 16.26 -6.24
C VAL A 104 -19.73 16.40 -5.19
N GLY A 105 -20.21 15.26 -4.71
CA GLY A 105 -21.29 15.15 -3.75
C GLY A 105 -20.89 15.60 -2.35
N ALA A 106 -21.87 15.70 -1.46
CA ALA A 106 -21.65 16.19 -0.09
C ALA A 106 -20.70 15.34 0.76
N ASP A 107 -20.50 14.09 0.38
CA ASP A 107 -19.52 13.16 0.96
C ASP A 107 -18.08 13.45 0.53
N GLY A 108 -17.87 14.35 -0.44
CA GLY A 108 -16.57 14.74 -0.96
C GLY A 108 -15.92 13.72 -1.87
N VAL A 109 -16.64 12.67 -2.29
CA VAL A 109 -16.10 11.60 -3.15
C VAL A 109 -17.06 11.12 -4.23
N THR A 110 -18.38 11.25 -4.05
CA THR A 110 -19.36 10.77 -5.03
C THR A 110 -19.40 11.71 -6.24
N PRO A 111 -19.19 11.22 -7.48
CA PRO A 111 -19.29 12.05 -8.67
C PRO A 111 -20.72 12.55 -8.90
N VAL A 112 -20.89 13.87 -8.96
CA VAL A 112 -22.13 14.56 -9.34
C VAL A 112 -21.86 15.61 -10.42
N GLY A 113 -20.93 15.31 -11.32
CA GLY A 113 -20.33 16.22 -12.29
C GLY A 113 -21.32 17.16 -13.00
N ASN A 114 -20.93 18.42 -13.15
CA ASN A 114 -21.60 19.32 -14.08
C ASN A 114 -21.20 18.97 -15.51
N LEU A 115 -22.08 19.24 -16.47
CA LEU A 115 -21.86 18.88 -17.87
C LEU A 115 -20.68 19.63 -18.51
N LEU A 116 -20.47 20.87 -18.08
CA LEU A 116 -19.41 21.78 -18.49
C LEU A 116 -18.46 22.01 -17.31
N HIS A 117 -18.20 23.26 -16.96
CA HIS A 117 -17.21 23.65 -15.97
C HIS A 117 -17.73 23.50 -14.54
N GLY A 118 -16.80 23.30 -13.60
CA GLY A 118 -17.12 23.39 -12.19
C GLY A 118 -17.38 24.83 -11.75
N ILE A 119 -16.47 25.75 -12.11
CA ILE A 119 -16.59 27.18 -11.88
C ILE A 119 -16.17 27.93 -13.16
N VAL A 120 -16.93 28.93 -13.57
CA VAL A 120 -16.65 29.70 -14.80
C VAL A 120 -16.79 31.20 -14.60
N LEU A 121 -15.84 31.96 -15.14
CA LEU A 121 -15.83 33.42 -15.19
C LEU A 121 -15.80 33.85 -16.66
N ARG A 122 -16.83 34.58 -17.11
CA ARG A 122 -16.94 35.01 -18.51
C ARG A 122 -17.76 36.28 -18.67
N SER A 123 -17.46 37.09 -19.68
CA SER A 123 -18.35 38.18 -20.11
C SER A 123 -18.89 37.84 -21.51
N SER A 124 -20.18 38.05 -21.77
CA SER A 124 -20.77 37.74 -23.07
C SER A 124 -21.98 38.59 -23.41
N ASN A 125 -21.91 39.31 -24.52
CA ASN A 125 -23.00 40.15 -25.01
C ASN A 125 -24.10 39.40 -25.79
N ILE A 126 -24.07 38.05 -25.79
CA ILE A 126 -24.87 37.20 -26.70
C ILE A 126 -26.12 36.66 -26.01
N PHE A 127 -26.16 36.57 -24.68
CA PHE A 127 -27.36 36.10 -23.98
C PHE A 127 -28.38 37.24 -23.82
N ASN A 128 -29.57 37.02 -24.37
CA ASN A 128 -30.72 37.91 -24.17
C ASN A 128 -31.49 37.52 -22.90
N PRO A 129 -32.24 38.46 -22.28
CA PRO A 129 -33.18 38.15 -21.22
C PRO A 129 -34.08 36.95 -21.58
N PRO A 130 -34.45 36.08 -20.62
CA PRO A 130 -34.47 36.30 -19.17
C PRO A 130 -33.18 35.93 -18.42
N LEU A 131 -32.11 35.57 -19.12
CA LEU A 131 -30.86 35.03 -18.56
C LEU A 131 -29.87 36.12 -18.14
N GLY A 132 -30.38 37.26 -17.68
CA GLY A 132 -29.61 38.47 -17.41
C GLY A 132 -29.88 39.59 -18.43
N PRO A 133 -29.53 40.84 -18.09
CA PRO A 133 -29.73 41.98 -18.96
C PRO A 133 -28.71 41.96 -20.09
N SER A 134 -29.15 42.02 -21.35
CA SER A 134 -28.23 42.27 -22.48
C SER A 134 -27.62 43.67 -22.31
N GLN A 135 -26.30 43.73 -22.06
CA GLN A 135 -25.59 44.99 -21.81
C GLN A 135 -24.56 45.23 -22.93
N PRO A 136 -24.73 46.26 -23.77
CA PRO A 136 -23.67 46.69 -24.67
C PRO A 136 -22.44 47.15 -23.85
N ASN A 137 -21.25 46.65 -24.20
CA ASN A 137 -19.97 47.01 -23.57
C ASN A 137 -19.78 46.52 -22.12
N GLU A 138 -20.14 45.28 -21.83
CA GLU A 138 -19.87 44.63 -20.54
C GLU A 138 -18.39 44.72 -20.13
N PRO A 139 -18.08 45.14 -18.88
CA PRO A 139 -16.73 45.09 -18.36
C PRO A 139 -16.30 43.63 -18.14
N GLY A 140 -15.00 43.42 -18.00
CA GLY A 140 -14.48 42.10 -17.66
C GLY A 140 -14.90 41.66 -16.26
N VAL A 141 -15.22 40.38 -16.10
CA VAL A 141 -15.36 39.72 -14.79
C VAL A 141 -14.01 39.74 -14.11
N SER A 142 -13.87 40.54 -13.06
CA SER A 142 -12.56 40.91 -12.52
C SER A 142 -12.54 40.98 -10.99
N PHE A 143 -11.35 40.81 -10.41
CA PHE A 143 -11.12 40.96 -8.97
C PHE A 143 -11.91 39.99 -8.10
N ASN A 144 -12.32 38.84 -8.63
CA ASN A 144 -13.02 37.81 -7.86
C ASN A 144 -12.00 36.89 -7.17
N LEU A 145 -12.36 36.36 -6.00
CA LEU A 145 -11.59 35.36 -5.27
C LEU A 145 -12.28 34.01 -5.37
N ILE A 146 -11.61 33.02 -5.94
CA ILE A 146 -12.05 31.63 -6.00
C ILE A 146 -11.14 30.83 -5.06
N GLY A 147 -11.70 30.43 -3.93
CA GLY A 147 -11.02 29.74 -2.85
C GLY A 147 -10.58 30.71 -1.76
N GLY A 148 -9.31 30.62 -1.36
CA GLY A 148 -8.67 31.53 -0.41
C GLY A 148 -7.63 30.84 0.48
N THR A 149 -6.84 31.64 1.20
CA THR A 149 -5.74 31.14 2.02
C THR A 149 -6.15 30.64 3.41
N ALA A 150 -7.40 30.87 3.82
CA ALA A 150 -7.90 30.39 5.11
C ALA A 150 -8.23 28.89 5.03
N ALA A 151 -8.01 28.15 6.12
CA ALA A 151 -8.39 26.75 6.20
C ALA A 151 -9.89 26.57 5.90
N GLY A 152 -10.21 25.66 4.98
CA GLY A 152 -11.58 25.40 4.54
C GLY A 152 -12.13 26.38 3.47
N ALA A 153 -11.38 27.42 3.08
CA ALA A 153 -11.80 28.34 2.03
C ALA A 153 -11.62 27.77 0.61
N GLY A 154 -10.72 26.80 0.42
CA GLY A 154 -10.55 26.11 -0.87
C GLY A 154 -11.84 25.41 -1.31
N ASN A 155 -12.23 25.62 -2.57
CA ASN A 155 -13.29 24.83 -3.19
C ASN A 155 -12.75 23.45 -3.58
N LEU A 156 -13.62 22.44 -3.56
CA LEU A 156 -13.37 21.12 -4.13
C LEU A 156 -14.10 21.05 -5.48
N VAL A 157 -13.33 20.98 -6.56
CA VAL A 157 -13.82 21.05 -7.95
C VAL A 157 -13.35 19.80 -8.69
N GLU A 158 -14.27 18.86 -8.87
CA GLU A 158 -13.95 17.52 -9.35
C GLU A 158 -15.04 16.98 -10.27
N PHE A 159 -14.70 16.06 -11.17
CA PHE A 159 -15.61 15.32 -12.06
C PHE A 159 -16.43 16.16 -13.04
N ASN A 160 -16.08 17.44 -13.25
CA ASN A 160 -16.79 18.28 -14.20
C ASN A 160 -16.43 17.92 -15.65
N GLY A 161 -17.38 18.10 -16.55
CA GLY A 161 -17.27 17.61 -17.91
C GLY A 161 -16.20 18.30 -18.76
N THR A 162 -15.93 19.58 -18.48
CA THR A 162 -14.88 20.41 -19.10
C THR A 162 -13.90 20.91 -18.02
N GLY A 163 -13.15 22.01 -18.27
CA GLY A 163 -12.16 22.51 -17.31
C GLY A 163 -12.76 22.77 -15.91
N GLY A 164 -11.97 22.50 -14.87
CA GLY A 164 -12.43 22.62 -13.47
C GLY A 164 -12.84 24.05 -13.15
N ILE A 165 -11.89 24.98 -13.28
CA ILE A 165 -12.11 26.43 -13.20
C ILE A 165 -11.69 27.06 -14.52
N ALA A 166 -12.61 27.70 -15.23
CA ALA A 166 -12.32 28.35 -16.50
C ALA A 166 -12.49 29.88 -16.41
N VAL A 167 -11.50 30.62 -16.90
CA VAL A 167 -11.56 32.08 -17.05
C VAL A 167 -11.44 32.39 -18.53
N PHE A 168 -12.55 32.83 -19.11
CA PHE A 168 -12.60 33.20 -20.52
C PHE A 168 -12.08 34.64 -20.68
N GLY A 169 -11.46 34.92 -21.83
CA GLY A 169 -11.22 36.29 -22.28
C GLY A 169 -12.52 37.06 -22.49
N ASN A 170 -12.47 38.27 -23.04
CA ASN A 170 -13.66 39.03 -23.45
C ASN A 170 -13.63 39.31 -24.96
N PRO A 171 -14.61 38.86 -25.78
CA PRO A 171 -14.57 39.08 -27.23
C PRO A 171 -15.09 40.46 -27.66
N VAL A 172 -15.79 41.20 -26.78
CA VAL A 172 -16.75 42.25 -27.21
C VAL A 172 -16.75 43.52 -26.37
N SER A 173 -15.80 43.68 -25.46
CA SER A 173 -15.62 44.94 -24.75
C SER A 173 -15.15 46.04 -25.72
N ALA A 174 -16.03 47.01 -26.03
CA ALA A 174 -15.58 48.31 -26.56
C ALA A 174 -14.79 49.12 -25.51
N SER A 175 -14.77 48.67 -24.25
CA SER A 175 -13.98 49.25 -23.16
C SER A 175 -12.52 48.76 -23.10
N GLY A 176 -12.15 47.74 -23.90
CA GLY A 176 -10.81 47.15 -23.93
C GLY A 176 -10.35 46.51 -22.61
N GLN A 177 -11.28 46.05 -21.77
CA GLN A 177 -10.95 45.51 -20.44
C GLN A 177 -11.08 43.98 -20.38
N PRO A 178 -9.95 43.24 -20.24
CA PRO A 178 -9.96 41.79 -20.09
C PRO A 178 -10.48 41.36 -18.70
N ASN A 179 -10.81 40.06 -18.56
CA ASN A 179 -11.11 39.44 -17.26
C ASN A 179 -9.80 39.30 -16.47
N ILE A 180 -9.56 40.16 -15.48
CA ILE A 180 -8.28 40.22 -14.76
C ILE A 180 -8.45 40.24 -13.24
N GLY A 181 -7.36 39.93 -12.53
CA GLY A 181 -7.33 39.95 -11.08
C GLY A 181 -8.20 38.88 -10.44
N ASN A 182 -8.54 37.81 -11.16
CA ASN A 182 -9.33 36.72 -10.61
C ASN A 182 -8.41 35.72 -9.92
N ALA A 183 -8.31 35.83 -8.60
CA ALA A 183 -7.41 35.02 -7.80
C ALA A 183 -8.00 33.63 -7.60
N ILE A 184 -7.23 32.60 -7.93
CA ILE A 184 -7.60 31.19 -7.74
C ILE A 184 -6.63 30.61 -6.72
N GLU A 185 -7.08 30.44 -5.46
CA GLU A 185 -6.19 30.14 -4.35
C GLU A 185 -6.66 28.96 -3.50
N GLY A 186 -5.76 28.03 -3.20
CA GLY A 186 -5.99 26.97 -2.20
C GLY A 186 -7.11 25.98 -2.54
N ASN A 187 -7.56 25.94 -3.80
CA ASN A 187 -8.59 25.00 -4.25
C ASN A 187 -8.01 23.60 -4.49
N SER A 188 -8.85 22.59 -4.33
CA SER A 188 -8.58 21.22 -4.77
C SER A 188 -9.30 21.02 -6.11
N ILE A 189 -8.53 20.87 -7.19
CA ILE A 189 -9.03 20.84 -8.57
C ILE A 189 -8.38 19.67 -9.30
N PHE A 190 -9.16 18.61 -9.54
CA PHE A 190 -8.65 17.38 -10.17
C PHE A 190 -9.77 16.57 -10.82
N LEU A 191 -9.44 15.62 -11.69
CA LEU A 191 -10.38 14.76 -12.43
C LEU A 191 -11.47 15.51 -13.20
N ASN A 192 -11.17 16.71 -13.69
CA ASN A 192 -12.10 17.47 -14.55
C ASN A 192 -11.78 17.20 -16.04
N GLY A 193 -12.63 17.68 -16.96
CA GLY A 193 -12.32 17.64 -18.39
C GLY A 193 -12.42 16.27 -19.05
N ARG A 194 -13.20 15.34 -18.46
CA ARG A 194 -13.27 13.94 -18.90
C ARG A 194 -14.29 13.65 -20.01
N SER A 195 -15.04 14.65 -20.47
CA SER A 195 -16.02 14.49 -21.56
C SER A 195 -15.38 14.79 -22.93
N ASN A 196 -15.17 13.75 -23.73
CA ASN A 196 -14.75 13.73 -25.15
C ASN A 196 -15.17 14.99 -25.97
N PRO A 197 -14.32 15.62 -26.84
CA PRO A 197 -13.05 15.11 -27.41
C PRO A 197 -11.75 15.84 -27.04
N THR A 198 -11.78 16.81 -26.13
CA THR A 198 -10.58 17.55 -25.71
C THR A 198 -10.44 17.49 -24.20
N PHE A 199 -9.33 16.90 -23.74
CA PHE A 199 -8.97 16.80 -22.33
C PHE A 199 -8.66 18.20 -21.79
N LEU A 200 -9.55 18.75 -20.97
CA LEU A 200 -9.44 20.13 -20.49
C LEU A 200 -8.71 20.23 -19.15
N LEU A 201 -8.05 21.37 -18.94
CA LEU A 201 -7.19 21.64 -17.79
C LEU A 201 -7.95 21.77 -16.46
N GLY A 202 -7.26 21.56 -15.33
CA GLY A 202 -7.81 21.87 -14.01
C GLY A 202 -8.18 23.35 -13.88
N ILE A 203 -7.25 24.24 -14.25
CA ILE A 203 -7.48 25.67 -14.45
C ILE A 203 -7.21 25.97 -15.92
N ASP A 204 -8.17 26.60 -16.58
CA ASP A 204 -8.14 26.91 -18.01
C ASP A 204 -8.28 28.42 -18.23
N LEU A 205 -7.27 29.03 -18.84
CA LEU A 205 -7.28 30.43 -19.27
C LEU A 205 -7.40 30.47 -20.79
N THR A 206 -8.59 30.79 -21.31
CA THR A 206 -8.84 30.65 -22.75
C THR A 206 -9.41 31.92 -23.38
N ASN A 207 -8.99 32.21 -24.61
CA ASN A 207 -9.62 33.23 -25.45
C ASN A 207 -10.73 32.67 -26.36
N ALA A 208 -10.96 31.36 -26.35
CA ALA A 208 -11.89 30.68 -27.23
C ALA A 208 -13.30 30.61 -26.61
N PHE A 209 -14.27 31.29 -27.24
CA PHE A 209 -15.66 31.37 -26.76
C PHE A 209 -16.57 30.23 -27.25
N ALA A 210 -16.05 29.36 -28.12
CA ALA A 210 -16.81 28.28 -28.72
C ALA A 210 -16.64 27.00 -27.88
N PHE A 211 -17.71 26.59 -27.21
CA PHE A 211 -17.76 25.35 -26.44
C PHE A 211 -17.83 24.10 -27.33
N PRO A 212 -17.17 22.98 -26.94
CA PRO A 212 -15.97 22.88 -26.12
C PRO A 212 -14.74 22.92 -27.03
N LYS A 213 -13.95 23.99 -26.97
CA LYS A 213 -12.66 24.00 -27.66
C LYS A 213 -11.60 24.51 -26.72
N ASP A 214 -10.86 23.57 -26.16
CA ASP A 214 -9.59 23.77 -25.49
C ASP A 214 -8.55 24.32 -26.50
N ASP A 215 -7.82 25.38 -26.12
CA ASP A 215 -6.63 25.86 -26.83
C ASP A 215 -5.31 25.33 -26.23
N GLY A 216 -5.40 24.50 -25.19
CA GLY A 216 -4.29 23.88 -24.49
C GLY A 216 -3.63 24.81 -23.48
N LEU A 217 -2.60 24.30 -22.80
CA LEU A 217 -1.84 25.06 -21.81
C LEU A 217 -1.28 26.37 -22.40
N THR A 218 -1.60 27.48 -21.74
CA THR A 218 -1.16 28.82 -22.11
C THR A 218 0.36 28.86 -22.15
N PRO A 219 1.02 29.18 -23.29
CA PRO A 219 2.47 29.18 -23.35
C PRO A 219 3.11 30.18 -22.37
N ASN A 220 4.12 29.71 -21.62
CA ASN A 220 5.01 30.59 -20.87
C ASN A 220 5.86 31.41 -21.86
N ASP A 221 5.39 32.60 -22.24
CA ASP A 221 6.14 33.51 -23.08
C ASP A 221 6.54 34.79 -22.34
N SER A 222 7.68 35.35 -22.74
CA SER A 222 8.27 36.54 -22.10
C SER A 222 7.68 37.86 -22.62
N LYS A 223 6.62 37.81 -23.45
CA LYS A 223 6.18 38.97 -24.22
C LYS A 223 5.22 39.89 -23.48
N GLY A 224 4.89 39.59 -22.23
CA GLY A 224 3.95 40.41 -21.47
C GLY A 224 2.58 40.27 -22.10
N HIS A 225 1.89 39.21 -21.69
CA HIS A 225 0.45 39.13 -21.74
C HIS A 225 -0.17 40.46 -21.35
N GLY A 226 -1.15 40.91 -22.11
CA GLY A 226 -1.57 42.31 -22.10
C GLY A 226 -2.35 42.69 -23.35
N ALA A 227 -2.69 41.72 -24.20
CA ALA A 227 -3.71 41.95 -25.19
C ALA A 227 -5.05 42.20 -24.46
N PRO A 228 -5.95 43.03 -25.03
CA PRO A 228 -7.21 43.41 -24.38
C PRO A 228 -8.15 42.26 -24.01
N ASN A 229 -7.86 41.04 -24.45
CA ASN A 229 -8.67 39.85 -24.26
C ASN A 229 -7.98 38.73 -23.48
N ASP A 230 -6.77 38.94 -22.95
CA ASP A 230 -6.02 37.89 -22.23
C ASP A 230 -6.60 37.69 -20.81
N PRO A 231 -7.31 36.57 -20.52
CA PRO A 231 -7.82 36.28 -19.18
C PRO A 231 -6.69 36.12 -18.17
N ASN A 232 -6.87 36.70 -16.98
CA ASN A 232 -5.86 36.82 -15.94
C ASN A 232 -4.50 37.30 -16.48
N ASN A 233 -4.53 38.10 -17.54
CA ASN A 233 -3.34 38.53 -18.23
C ASN A 233 -2.39 37.35 -18.52
N PHE A 234 -2.95 36.19 -18.89
CA PHE A 234 -2.28 34.91 -19.14
C PHE A 234 -1.08 34.62 -18.22
N GLN A 235 -1.23 34.91 -16.92
CA GLN A 235 -0.11 34.85 -15.97
C GLN A 235 0.71 33.57 -16.15
N ASN A 236 2.02 33.72 -16.42
CA ASN A 236 2.92 32.59 -16.58
C ASN A 236 2.93 31.72 -15.31
N PHE A 237 2.92 30.40 -15.49
CA PHE A 237 3.02 29.44 -14.40
C PHE A 237 4.48 29.13 -14.04
N PRO A 238 4.76 28.67 -12.81
CA PRO A 238 6.08 28.20 -12.40
C PRO A 238 6.60 27.05 -13.27
N VAL A 239 7.91 26.97 -13.51
CA VAL A 239 8.56 25.80 -14.11
C VAL A 239 9.36 25.09 -13.01
N LEU A 240 8.89 23.91 -12.59
CA LEU A 240 9.52 23.11 -11.55
C LEU A 240 10.72 22.33 -12.12
N SER A 241 11.79 22.21 -11.32
CA SER A 241 13.03 21.53 -11.70
C SER A 241 13.30 20.29 -10.84
N THR A 242 13.00 20.36 -9.53
CA THR A 242 13.09 19.19 -8.63
C THR A 242 11.92 19.19 -7.66
N ALA A 243 11.41 18.01 -7.31
CA ALA A 243 10.50 17.77 -6.19
C ALA A 243 10.96 16.48 -5.51
N VAL A 244 11.47 16.58 -4.27
CA VAL A 244 12.06 15.42 -3.57
C VAL A 244 11.53 15.35 -2.15
N GLU A 245 11.11 14.17 -1.73
CA GLU A 245 10.75 13.87 -0.34
C GLU A 245 12.05 13.61 0.46
N VAL A 246 12.23 14.35 1.55
CA VAL A 246 13.35 14.17 2.47
C VAL A 246 12.85 14.37 3.91
N GLY A 247 12.83 13.30 4.70
CA GLY A 247 12.61 13.38 6.14
C GLY A 247 11.23 13.89 6.55
N GLY A 248 10.19 13.61 5.75
CA GLY A 248 8.82 14.09 5.98
C GLY A 248 8.52 15.43 5.32
N ASN A 249 9.49 16.07 4.65
CA ASN A 249 9.35 17.32 3.94
C ASN A 249 9.43 17.12 2.43
N THR A 250 8.71 17.94 1.66
CA THR A 250 8.85 18.00 0.20
C THR A 250 9.66 19.24 -0.19
N ASN A 251 10.85 19.02 -0.74
CA ASN A 251 11.75 20.06 -1.21
C ASN A 251 11.53 20.31 -2.70
N ILE A 252 11.17 21.54 -3.06
CA ILE A 252 10.84 21.92 -4.44
C ILE A 252 11.77 23.03 -4.90
N THR A 253 12.34 22.88 -6.10
CA THR A 253 13.07 23.94 -6.80
C THR A 253 12.47 24.20 -8.17
N GLY A 254 12.63 25.43 -8.67
CA GLY A 254 12.11 25.83 -9.97
C GLY A 254 12.40 27.29 -10.29
N THR A 255 11.71 27.81 -11.31
CA THR A 255 11.79 29.22 -11.70
C THR A 255 10.43 29.76 -12.09
N LEU A 256 10.27 31.08 -12.00
CA LEU A 256 9.17 31.81 -12.61
C LEU A 256 9.74 32.88 -13.54
N GLN A 257 9.12 33.07 -14.70
CA GLN A 257 9.42 34.17 -15.63
C GLN A 257 8.13 34.98 -15.81
N SER A 258 8.06 36.18 -15.24
CA SER A 258 6.88 37.04 -15.25
C SER A 258 7.27 38.53 -15.34
N ALA A 259 6.38 39.45 -14.97
CA ALA A 259 6.67 40.89 -15.01
C ALA A 259 7.87 41.24 -14.09
N PRO A 260 8.82 42.11 -14.51
CA PRO A 260 9.98 42.49 -13.72
C PRO A 260 9.65 43.21 -12.40
N GLY A 261 10.41 42.91 -11.34
CA GLY A 261 10.31 43.60 -10.04
C GLY A 261 9.01 43.38 -9.28
N SER A 262 8.26 42.31 -9.61
CA SER A 262 6.94 42.02 -9.08
C SER A 262 6.97 40.84 -8.10
N ILE A 263 6.08 40.89 -7.11
CA ILE A 263 5.88 39.81 -6.14
C ILE A 263 4.80 38.86 -6.66
N TYR A 264 5.07 37.57 -6.57
CA TYR A 264 4.15 36.49 -6.91
C TYR A 264 4.01 35.54 -5.74
N ARG A 265 2.77 35.12 -5.48
CA ARG A 265 2.46 33.99 -4.60
C ARG A 265 2.46 32.72 -5.42
N ILE A 266 3.30 31.76 -5.04
CA ILE A 266 3.41 30.45 -5.66
C ILE A 266 2.71 29.44 -4.77
N GLU A 267 1.70 28.76 -5.27
CA GLU A 267 1.07 27.63 -4.58
C GLU A 267 1.56 26.31 -5.17
N PHE A 268 1.76 25.31 -4.33
CA PHE A 268 2.22 23.98 -4.72
C PHE A 268 1.16 22.94 -4.38
N PHE A 269 0.97 22.00 -5.29
CA PHE A 269 -0.03 20.95 -5.16
C PHE A 269 0.59 19.59 -5.48
N ALA A 270 0.09 18.54 -4.83
CA ALA A 270 0.36 17.16 -5.22
C ALA A 270 -0.90 16.53 -5.80
N SER A 271 -0.72 15.78 -6.88
CA SER A 271 -1.78 15.02 -7.53
C SER A 271 -1.31 13.60 -7.77
N ASP A 272 -2.24 12.65 -7.73
CA ASP A 272 -2.01 11.32 -8.25
C ASP A 272 -1.72 11.42 -9.76
N PRO A 273 -0.91 10.50 -10.35
CA PRO A 273 -0.69 10.50 -11.78
C PRO A 273 -2.01 10.45 -12.55
N ASP A 274 -2.21 11.39 -13.46
CA ASP A 274 -3.43 11.41 -14.27
C ASP A 274 -3.43 10.20 -15.24
N PRO A 275 -4.51 9.39 -15.26
CA PRO A 275 -4.61 8.21 -16.12
C PRO A 275 -4.66 8.51 -17.62
N PHE A 276 -4.84 9.76 -18.03
CA PHE A 276 -4.90 10.21 -19.43
C PHE A 276 -3.69 11.06 -19.85
N SER A 277 -2.56 10.88 -19.17
CA SER A 277 -1.24 11.36 -19.58
C SER A 277 -1.03 12.88 -19.46
N GLY A 278 -1.18 13.42 -18.25
CA GLY A 278 -0.43 14.62 -17.86
C GLY A 278 -1.18 15.95 -17.94
N ILE A 279 -2.50 15.94 -17.74
CA ILE A 279 -3.24 17.18 -17.46
C ILE A 279 -2.72 17.78 -16.15
N PRO A 280 -2.23 19.03 -16.15
CA PRO A 280 -1.87 19.73 -14.92
C PRO A 280 -3.08 19.97 -14.02
N GLU A 281 -3.06 19.39 -12.83
CA GLU A 281 -4.12 19.47 -11.83
C GLU A 281 -3.52 19.69 -10.43
N GLY A 282 -4.36 20.08 -9.47
CA GLY A 282 -3.97 20.32 -8.09
C GLY A 282 -4.93 19.67 -7.11
N GLN A 283 -4.75 18.38 -6.84
CA GLN A 283 -5.62 17.60 -5.94
C GLN A 283 -5.42 17.98 -4.47
N GLN A 284 -4.17 18.04 -4.00
CA GLN A 284 -3.83 18.33 -2.61
C GLN A 284 -2.95 19.57 -2.52
N PHE A 285 -3.42 20.61 -1.82
CA PHE A 285 -2.60 21.77 -1.49
C PHE A 285 -1.47 21.39 -0.52
N LEU A 286 -0.22 21.71 -0.88
CA LEU A 286 0.98 21.41 -0.06
C LEU A 286 1.45 22.63 0.72
N GLY A 287 1.23 23.82 0.20
CA GLY A 287 1.70 25.07 0.77
C GLY A 287 1.98 26.13 -0.29
N SER A 288 2.50 27.27 0.16
CA SER A 288 2.82 28.39 -0.73
C SER A 288 4.10 29.10 -0.34
N SER A 289 4.71 29.79 -1.30
CA SER A 289 5.87 30.66 -1.08
C SER A 289 5.72 31.94 -1.90
N SER A 290 6.29 33.05 -1.44
CA SER A 290 6.34 34.28 -2.23
C SER A 290 7.70 34.45 -2.88
N VAL A 291 7.72 34.81 -4.16
CA VAL A 291 8.94 35.13 -4.91
C VAL A 291 8.87 36.52 -5.50
N THR A 292 10.02 37.16 -5.67
CA THR A 292 10.12 38.46 -6.35
C THR A 292 10.96 38.28 -7.60
N THR A 293 10.45 38.72 -8.74
CA THR A 293 11.18 38.68 -10.01
C THR A 293 12.26 39.76 -10.07
N ASP A 294 13.36 39.46 -10.73
CA ASP A 294 14.45 40.40 -10.98
C ASP A 294 14.09 41.43 -12.07
N ALA A 295 15.06 42.27 -12.45
CA ALA A 295 14.89 43.27 -13.50
C ALA A 295 14.62 42.66 -14.90
N ASN A 296 14.89 41.37 -15.10
CA ASN A 296 14.58 40.62 -16.30
C ASN A 296 13.27 39.82 -16.17
N GLY A 297 12.54 39.94 -15.06
CA GLY A 297 11.31 39.19 -14.84
C GLY A 297 11.51 37.77 -14.31
N LYS A 298 12.73 37.36 -13.93
CA LYS A 298 13.01 36.00 -13.50
C LYS A 298 13.07 35.89 -11.97
N ALA A 299 12.48 34.85 -11.40
CA ALA A 299 12.62 34.49 -9.99
C ALA A 299 13.04 33.02 -9.84
N SER A 300 13.89 32.73 -8.84
CA SER A 300 14.19 31.37 -8.40
C SER A 300 13.22 30.93 -7.32
N ILE A 301 12.79 29.67 -7.41
CA ILE A 301 11.96 29.00 -6.41
C ILE A 301 12.83 27.98 -5.69
N SER A 302 12.86 28.04 -4.37
CA SER A 302 13.46 27.04 -3.50
C SER A 302 12.67 27.03 -2.19
N VAL A 303 11.96 25.94 -1.93
CA VAL A 303 11.09 25.81 -0.76
C VAL A 303 11.17 24.40 -0.18
N SER A 304 11.05 24.31 1.14
CA SER A 304 10.82 23.06 1.86
C SER A 304 9.46 23.13 2.52
N LEU A 305 8.54 22.27 2.11
CA LEU A 305 7.17 22.20 2.64
C LEU A 305 7.10 21.09 3.67
N ASN A 306 6.47 21.36 4.82
CA ASN A 306 6.30 20.38 5.90
C ASN A 306 5.13 19.42 5.65
N VAL A 307 5.11 18.85 4.45
CA VAL A 307 4.14 17.89 3.96
C VAL A 307 4.92 16.86 3.16
N SER A 308 4.79 15.58 3.51
CA SER A 308 5.38 14.49 2.73
C SER A 308 4.47 14.18 1.54
N VAL A 309 5.05 14.07 0.37
CA VAL A 309 4.35 13.67 -0.85
C VAL A 309 4.84 12.28 -1.22
N ALA A 310 3.92 11.33 -1.30
CA ALA A 310 4.25 9.95 -1.64
C ALA A 310 4.98 9.86 -3.00
N ASN A 311 5.98 8.98 -3.05
CA ASN A 311 6.72 8.69 -4.27
C ASN A 311 5.79 8.32 -5.42
N GLY A 312 6.09 8.82 -6.62
CA GLY A 312 5.27 8.58 -7.82
C GLY A 312 4.11 9.56 -8.02
N ARG A 313 3.72 10.36 -7.01
CA ARG A 313 2.79 11.49 -7.22
C ARG A 313 3.48 12.62 -7.98
N VAL A 314 2.69 13.47 -8.63
CA VAL A 314 3.19 14.63 -9.37
C VAL A 314 2.96 15.91 -8.58
N VAL A 315 3.94 16.83 -8.64
CA VAL A 315 3.83 18.17 -8.06
C VAL A 315 3.56 19.17 -9.18
N THR A 316 2.55 20.00 -9.01
CA THR A 316 2.22 21.15 -9.86
C THR A 316 2.28 22.44 -9.04
N ALA A 317 2.29 23.58 -9.72
CA ALA A 317 2.26 24.87 -9.06
C ALA A 317 1.50 25.92 -9.88
N THR A 318 0.95 26.92 -9.20
CA THR A 318 0.37 28.13 -9.81
C THR A 318 1.14 29.37 -9.35
N ALA A 319 1.04 30.46 -10.11
CA ALA A 319 1.55 31.78 -9.72
C ALA A 319 0.42 32.81 -9.73
N THR A 320 0.26 33.54 -8.63
CA THR A 320 -0.72 34.63 -8.50
C THR A 320 0.02 35.94 -8.26
N ASP A 321 -0.28 36.96 -9.06
CA ASP A 321 0.29 38.30 -8.89
C ASP A 321 -0.41 39.11 -7.78
N ALA A 322 0.09 40.31 -7.48
CA ALA A 322 -0.49 41.17 -6.44
C ALA A 322 -1.89 41.73 -6.76
N ILE A 323 -2.31 41.68 -8.03
CA ILE A 323 -3.63 42.12 -8.51
C ILE A 323 -4.63 40.96 -8.44
N GLY A 324 -4.14 39.72 -8.34
CA GLY A 324 -4.93 38.50 -8.29
C GLY A 324 -4.95 37.74 -9.61
N ASN A 325 -4.10 38.07 -10.60
CA ASN A 325 -4.00 37.26 -11.81
C ASN A 325 -3.33 35.93 -11.47
N THR A 326 -4.08 34.83 -11.51
CA THR A 326 -3.56 33.47 -11.29
C THR A 326 -3.33 32.73 -12.60
N SER A 327 -2.19 32.06 -12.71
CA SER A 327 -1.84 31.16 -13.82
C SER A 327 -2.65 29.86 -13.82
N GLU A 328 -2.62 29.14 -14.93
CA GLU A 328 -2.91 27.71 -14.96
C GLU A 328 -1.90 26.91 -14.09
N PHE A 329 -2.15 25.62 -13.91
CA PHE A 329 -1.18 24.73 -13.27
C PHE A 329 0.05 24.51 -14.16
N SER A 330 1.24 24.50 -13.55
CA SER A 330 2.47 24.10 -14.21
C SER A 330 2.42 22.64 -14.66
N ALA A 331 3.25 22.28 -15.64
CA ALA A 331 3.53 20.87 -15.93
C ALA A 331 3.88 20.09 -14.64
N GLY A 332 3.33 18.90 -14.51
CA GLY A 332 3.54 18.03 -13.34
C GLY A 332 4.96 17.50 -13.29
N LEU A 333 5.62 17.66 -12.13
CA LEU A 333 6.92 17.09 -11.85
C LEU A 333 6.77 15.91 -10.90
N ALA A 334 7.07 14.70 -11.38
CA ALA A 334 6.99 13.51 -10.54
C ALA A 334 7.96 13.58 -9.36
N VAL A 335 7.47 13.22 -8.18
CA VAL A 335 8.32 12.92 -7.02
C VAL A 335 9.01 11.58 -7.28
N PRO A 336 10.35 11.53 -7.34
CA PRO A 336 11.07 10.32 -7.68
C PRO A 336 10.74 9.18 -6.72
N THR A 337 10.63 7.97 -7.23
CA THR A 337 10.65 6.76 -6.40
C THR A 337 12.06 6.54 -5.90
N LEU A 338 12.31 6.84 -4.62
CA LEU A 338 13.57 6.52 -3.97
C LEU A 338 13.64 5.03 -3.61
N PRO A 339 14.79 4.36 -3.78
CA PRO A 339 14.97 3.00 -3.28
C PRO A 339 14.92 2.97 -1.75
N THR A 340 14.54 1.83 -1.17
CA THR A 340 14.64 1.59 0.26
C THR A 340 16.03 1.02 0.59
N VAL A 341 16.61 1.43 1.71
CA VAL A 341 17.85 0.91 2.30
C VAL A 341 17.50 0.03 3.49
N GLN A 342 18.04 -1.19 3.56
CA GLN A 342 17.87 -2.09 4.69
C GLN A 342 19.07 -3.03 4.85
N PHE A 343 19.26 -3.62 6.03
CA PHE A 343 20.17 -4.76 6.17
C PHE A 343 19.61 -5.99 5.45
N SER A 344 20.49 -6.87 4.97
CA SER A 344 20.07 -8.13 4.36
C SER A 344 19.44 -9.09 5.37
N THR A 345 19.85 -9.02 6.64
CA THR A 345 19.32 -9.83 7.75
C THR A 345 19.20 -8.97 9.02
N ALA A 346 18.33 -9.38 9.95
CA ALA A 346 18.17 -8.70 11.25
C ALA A 346 19.18 -9.18 12.30
N SER A 347 19.77 -10.36 12.09
CA SER A 347 20.84 -10.92 12.88
C SER A 347 21.70 -11.86 12.04
N GLN A 348 22.95 -12.03 12.44
CA GLN A 348 23.86 -12.99 11.85
C GLN A 348 24.91 -13.44 12.88
N GLY A 349 25.57 -14.57 12.62
CA GLY A 349 26.67 -15.09 13.43
C GLY A 349 27.95 -15.18 12.61
N VAL A 350 29.08 -14.88 13.24
CA VAL A 350 30.42 -15.08 12.65
C VAL A 350 31.30 -15.77 13.68
N ASN A 351 32.14 -16.71 13.25
CA ASN A 351 33.11 -17.27 14.18
C ASN A 351 34.26 -16.27 14.32
N GLU A 352 34.72 -16.04 15.54
CA GLU A 352 35.90 -15.21 15.79
C GLU A 352 37.11 -15.65 14.94
N THR A 353 37.24 -16.97 14.73
CA THR A 353 38.30 -17.59 13.94
C THR A 353 38.26 -17.24 12.45
N ASP A 354 37.16 -16.69 11.94
CA ASP A 354 37.05 -16.22 10.55
C ASP A 354 37.86 -14.92 10.34
N GLY A 355 38.28 -14.26 11.43
CA GLY A 355 39.18 -13.10 11.45
C GLY A 355 38.57 -11.80 10.88
N THR A 356 37.43 -11.88 10.21
CA THR A 356 36.70 -10.73 9.66
C THR A 356 35.20 -10.99 9.70
N PHE A 357 34.41 -9.92 9.68
CA PHE A 357 32.96 -9.98 9.48
C PHE A 357 32.54 -9.12 8.29
N THR A 358 31.37 -9.44 7.73
CA THR A 358 30.72 -8.65 6.67
C THR A 358 29.24 -8.52 7.01
N VAL A 359 28.72 -7.30 7.02
CA VAL A 359 27.30 -6.95 7.16
C VAL A 359 26.86 -6.31 5.85
N THR A 360 25.84 -6.86 5.21
CA THR A 360 25.37 -6.39 3.91
C THR A 360 24.16 -5.47 4.05
N ILE A 361 24.20 -4.35 3.34
CA ILE A 361 23.10 -3.41 3.18
C ILE A 361 22.65 -3.43 1.73
N ASN A 362 21.34 -3.54 1.52
CA ASN A 362 20.72 -3.60 0.20
C ASN A 362 19.87 -2.34 -0.08
N LEU A 363 19.86 -1.95 -1.34
CA LEU A 363 18.86 -1.08 -1.94
C LEU A 363 17.79 -1.93 -2.64
N SER A 364 16.52 -1.54 -2.56
CA SER A 364 15.45 -2.20 -3.33
C SER A 364 15.58 -2.00 -4.85
N ALA A 365 16.27 -0.94 -5.28
CA ALA A 365 16.61 -0.66 -6.67
C ALA A 365 17.89 0.18 -6.74
N ALA A 366 18.56 0.17 -7.89
CA ALA A 366 19.74 1.00 -8.10
C ALA A 366 19.35 2.48 -8.12
N SER A 367 20.01 3.29 -7.28
CA SER A 367 19.89 4.75 -7.33
C SER A 367 20.71 5.33 -8.49
N SER A 368 20.22 6.38 -9.14
CA SER A 368 20.97 7.12 -10.18
C SER A 368 22.00 8.10 -9.61
N VAL A 369 22.03 8.27 -8.29
CA VAL A 369 22.95 9.13 -7.54
C VAL A 369 23.49 8.37 -6.31
N ASP A 370 24.61 8.81 -5.75
CA ASP A 370 25.18 8.16 -4.57
C ASP A 370 24.22 8.19 -3.37
N THR A 371 24.03 7.05 -2.73
CA THR A 371 23.21 6.90 -1.52
C THR A 371 24.14 6.87 -0.31
N THR A 372 24.00 7.83 0.61
CA THR A 372 24.79 7.87 1.85
C THR A 372 23.95 7.36 3.01
N ILE A 373 24.52 6.47 3.81
CA ILE A 373 23.80 5.67 4.81
C ILE A 373 24.55 5.79 6.13
N PRO A 374 24.16 6.74 7.00
CA PRO A 374 24.67 6.79 8.35
C PRO A 374 24.30 5.51 9.10
N PHE A 375 25.20 5.01 9.94
CA PHE A 375 24.90 3.96 10.91
C PHE A 375 25.67 4.16 12.22
N THR A 376 25.16 3.55 13.29
CA THR A 376 25.78 3.52 14.62
C THR A 376 26.04 2.09 15.08
N LEU A 377 27.01 1.92 15.98
CA LEU A 377 27.42 0.65 16.57
C LEU A 377 27.06 0.63 18.06
N SER A 378 26.55 -0.50 18.55
CA SER A 378 26.32 -0.80 19.97
C SER A 378 26.46 -2.31 20.21
N GLY A 379 26.12 -2.82 21.40
CA GLY A 379 26.20 -4.25 21.72
C GLY A 379 27.09 -4.51 22.93
N THR A 380 27.48 -5.77 23.14
CA THR A 380 28.38 -6.18 24.23
C THR A 380 29.86 -6.22 23.83
N ALA A 381 30.17 -6.30 22.53
CA ALA A 381 31.53 -6.30 22.02
C ALA A 381 32.18 -4.91 22.14
N THR A 382 33.46 -4.90 22.51
CA THR A 382 34.30 -3.74 22.81
C THR A 382 35.29 -3.45 21.67
N PRO A 383 35.33 -2.21 21.13
CA PRO A 383 36.30 -1.83 20.12
C PRO A 383 37.75 -1.98 20.61
N GLY A 384 38.61 -2.58 19.79
CA GLY A 384 40.02 -2.82 20.09
C GLY A 384 40.31 -4.02 20.99
N VAL A 385 39.27 -4.69 21.50
CA VAL A 385 39.36 -5.98 22.20
C VAL A 385 38.82 -7.08 21.31
N ASP A 386 37.56 -6.96 20.89
CA ASP A 386 36.84 -8.01 20.15
C ASP A 386 36.81 -7.73 18.64
N TYR A 387 36.86 -6.45 18.25
CA TYR A 387 36.88 -6.04 16.85
C TYR A 387 37.66 -4.75 16.58
N SER A 388 38.09 -4.56 15.33
CA SER A 388 38.75 -3.34 14.87
C SER A 388 38.49 -3.06 13.38
N ASN A 389 38.95 -1.91 12.88
CA ASN A 389 38.93 -1.55 11.45
C ASN A 389 37.54 -1.65 10.78
N VAL A 390 36.48 -1.27 11.48
CA VAL A 390 35.12 -1.26 10.92
C VAL A 390 35.02 -0.20 9.81
N THR A 391 34.27 -0.49 8.72
CA THR A 391 33.91 0.52 7.71
C THR A 391 33.42 1.80 8.38
N MET A 392 33.86 2.95 7.87
CA MET A 392 33.49 4.24 8.45
C MET A 392 32.05 4.64 8.07
N SER A 393 31.29 5.16 9.04
CA SER A 393 29.96 5.73 8.82
C SER A 393 30.08 7.19 8.33
N PRO A 394 29.30 7.63 7.32
CA PRO A 394 28.27 6.87 6.60
C PRO A 394 28.86 5.92 5.52
N LEU A 395 28.19 4.80 5.30
CA LEU A 395 28.44 3.95 4.13
C LEU A 395 27.92 4.67 2.87
N VAL A 396 28.66 4.60 1.76
CA VAL A 396 28.22 5.13 0.46
C VAL A 396 27.99 3.97 -0.51
N ILE A 397 26.75 3.81 -0.99
CA ILE A 397 26.45 2.96 -2.14
C ILE A 397 26.48 3.86 -3.37
N ALA A 398 27.46 3.64 -4.24
CA ALA A 398 27.66 4.46 -5.43
C ALA A 398 26.49 4.33 -6.41
N ALA A 399 26.22 5.38 -7.18
CA ALA A 399 25.20 5.38 -8.22
C ALA A 399 25.29 4.13 -9.12
N GLY A 400 24.14 3.50 -9.39
CA GLY A 400 24.02 2.28 -10.18
C GLY A 400 24.25 0.97 -9.42
N GLN A 401 24.71 1.03 -8.16
CA GLN A 401 24.84 -0.15 -7.30
C GLN A 401 23.57 -0.38 -6.48
N THR A 402 23.34 -1.64 -6.09
CA THR A 402 22.19 -2.06 -5.27
C THR A 402 22.58 -2.57 -3.89
N SER A 403 23.87 -2.65 -3.57
CA SER A 403 24.32 -3.09 -2.25
C SER A 403 25.64 -2.45 -1.87
N GLY A 404 25.91 -2.44 -0.57
CA GLY A 404 27.19 -2.08 0.03
C GLY A 404 27.42 -2.92 1.27
N THR A 405 28.67 -3.01 1.71
CA THR A 405 29.05 -3.83 2.86
C THR A 405 29.76 -3.02 3.93
N ILE A 406 29.41 -3.30 5.18
CA ILE A 406 30.18 -2.90 6.35
C ILE A 406 31.05 -4.09 6.74
N THR A 407 32.36 -3.90 6.77
CA THR A 407 33.31 -4.95 7.13
C THR A 407 34.11 -4.52 8.35
N GLY A 408 34.72 -5.49 9.03
CA GLY A 408 35.66 -5.24 10.13
C GLY A 408 36.50 -6.47 10.43
N THR A 409 37.53 -6.29 11.25
CA THR A 409 38.43 -7.36 11.71
C THR A 409 37.95 -7.86 13.07
N LEU A 410 37.90 -9.18 13.24
CA LEU A 410 37.68 -9.85 14.53
C LEU A 410 39.04 -10.08 15.20
N LEU A 411 39.12 -9.81 16.49
CA LEU A 411 40.34 -9.91 17.28
C LEU A 411 40.18 -11.07 18.26
N SER A 412 41.19 -11.96 18.33
CA SER A 412 41.06 -13.16 19.15
C SER A 412 41.18 -12.87 20.65
N ASP A 413 40.16 -13.27 21.40
CA ASP A 413 39.92 -12.92 22.79
C ASP A 413 39.09 -14.05 23.45
N PRO A 414 39.69 -14.93 24.28
CA PRO A 414 38.95 -16.07 24.82
C PRO A 414 37.87 -15.64 25.82
N GLY A 415 36.59 -15.84 25.48
CA GLY A 415 35.46 -15.38 26.30
C GLY A 415 34.11 -16.07 26.03
N PRO A 416 33.00 -15.51 26.57
CA PRO A 416 31.65 -15.81 26.11
C PRO A 416 31.33 -15.09 24.79
N ASN A 417 30.40 -15.62 23.99
CA ASN A 417 29.93 -14.94 22.77
C ASN A 417 29.48 -13.50 23.04
N GLN A 418 29.76 -12.62 22.09
CA GLN A 418 29.58 -11.17 22.20
C GLN A 418 28.79 -10.65 21.00
N THR A 419 28.19 -9.47 21.12
CA THR A 419 27.34 -8.92 20.05
C THR A 419 27.80 -7.54 19.61
N LEU A 420 27.70 -7.30 18.30
CA LEU A 420 27.87 -6.00 17.66
C LEU A 420 26.59 -5.67 16.88
N THR A 421 25.83 -4.70 17.36
CA THR A 421 24.57 -4.27 16.75
C THR A 421 24.77 -3.00 15.92
N PHE A 422 24.43 -3.09 14.64
CA PHE A 422 24.41 -2.00 13.68
C PHE A 422 22.99 -1.42 13.60
N THR A 423 22.87 -0.10 13.55
CA THR A 423 21.57 0.58 13.39
C THR A 423 21.68 1.64 12.32
N LEU A 424 20.80 1.59 11.31
CA LEU A 424 20.75 2.58 10.25
C LEU A 424 20.18 3.92 10.76
N GLY A 425 20.85 5.01 10.40
CA GLY A 425 20.32 6.37 10.48
C GLY A 425 19.58 6.76 9.20
N THR A 426 19.13 8.00 9.11
CA THR A 426 18.41 8.51 7.93
C THR A 426 19.34 8.58 6.72
N PRO A 427 19.09 7.80 5.65
CA PRO A 427 19.92 7.84 4.45
C PRO A 427 19.58 9.06 3.57
N THR A 428 20.47 9.38 2.62
CA THR A 428 20.19 10.35 1.54
C THR A 428 19.88 9.61 0.24
N ASN A 429 18.94 10.10 -0.56
CA ASN A 429 18.55 9.49 -1.86
C ASN A 429 17.99 8.06 -1.73
N ALA A 430 17.53 7.71 -0.53
CA ALA A 430 16.83 6.48 -0.21
C ALA A 430 15.92 6.72 0.99
N THR A 431 14.99 5.80 1.23
CA THR A 431 14.21 5.73 2.47
C THR A 431 14.60 4.48 3.26
N LEU A 432 14.25 4.39 4.55
CA LEU A 432 14.52 3.18 5.33
C LEU A 432 13.52 2.07 4.98
N GLY A 433 14.04 0.88 4.68
CA GLY A 433 13.29 -0.38 4.65
C GLY A 433 13.37 -1.11 6.00
N ALA A 434 13.03 -2.39 6.01
CA ALA A 434 13.16 -3.25 7.18
C ALA A 434 13.92 -4.54 6.78
N PRO A 435 14.90 -5.00 7.57
CA PRO A 435 15.29 -4.53 8.91
C PRO A 435 16.23 -3.30 8.91
N THR A 436 16.06 -2.41 9.90
CA THR A 436 16.93 -1.23 10.14
C THR A 436 18.06 -1.49 11.14
N THR A 437 18.07 -2.69 11.73
CA THR A 437 19.08 -3.15 12.69
C THR A 437 19.57 -4.53 12.32
N ASP A 438 20.89 -4.75 12.39
CA ASP A 438 21.52 -6.07 12.31
C ASP A 438 22.32 -6.31 13.60
N THR A 439 22.04 -7.40 14.31
CA THR A 439 22.86 -7.86 15.43
C THR A 439 23.77 -8.99 15.00
N LEU A 440 25.05 -8.69 14.85
CA LEU A 440 26.12 -9.66 14.62
C LEU A 440 26.54 -10.30 15.94
N THR A 441 26.44 -11.62 16.05
CA THR A 441 26.98 -12.40 17.17
C THR A 441 28.37 -12.92 16.80
N ILE A 442 29.38 -12.51 17.56
CA ILE A 442 30.73 -13.04 17.49
C ILE A 442 30.76 -14.31 18.34
N VAL A 443 30.95 -15.44 17.66
CA VAL A 443 30.98 -16.77 18.28
C VAL A 443 32.40 -17.10 18.66
N GLU A 444 32.62 -17.27 19.97
CA GLU A 444 33.93 -17.55 20.54
C GLU A 444 34.36 -19.00 20.25
N PRO A 445 35.65 -19.24 19.96
CA PRO A 445 36.14 -20.57 19.71
C PRO A 445 36.03 -21.41 20.97
N THR A 446 35.12 -22.37 20.96
CA THR A 446 35.00 -23.31 22.06
C THR A 446 36.12 -24.36 22.02
N THR A 447 36.81 -24.57 23.14
CA THR A 447 37.74 -25.71 23.26
C THR A 447 36.93 -27.01 23.34
N SER A 448 36.75 -27.70 22.21
CA SER A 448 36.14 -29.04 22.15
C SER A 448 37.12 -30.11 22.66
N VAL A 449 36.60 -31.10 23.42
CA VAL A 449 37.39 -32.22 23.97
C VAL A 449 36.74 -33.60 23.74
N ALA A 450 35.63 -33.68 23.01
CA ALA A 450 34.93 -34.93 22.72
C ALA A 450 34.59 -35.04 21.23
N SER A 451 34.80 -36.23 20.65
CA SER A 451 34.52 -36.49 19.24
C SER A 451 33.56 -37.68 19.07
N ILE A 452 32.48 -37.51 18.32
CA ILE A 452 31.59 -38.56 17.85
C ILE A 452 32.17 -39.18 16.59
N VAL A 453 32.22 -40.51 16.55
CA VAL A 453 32.75 -41.29 15.41
C VAL A 453 31.62 -41.90 14.59
N THR A 454 30.62 -42.48 15.25
CA THR A 454 29.42 -43.04 14.59
C THR A 454 28.21 -43.03 15.51
N THR A 455 27.03 -42.93 14.93
CA THR A 455 25.74 -43.22 15.58
C THR A 455 25.21 -44.54 15.05
N THR A 456 24.71 -45.39 15.93
CA THR A 456 24.01 -46.63 15.57
C THR A 456 22.85 -46.82 16.53
N GLY A 457 21.66 -47.12 16.06
CA GLY A 457 20.55 -47.49 16.94
C GLY A 457 19.49 -48.19 16.11
N LEU A 458 19.15 -49.41 16.48
CA LEU A 458 18.05 -50.18 15.89
C LEU A 458 17.37 -50.97 17.01
N SER A 459 16.17 -50.53 17.36
CA SER A 459 15.13 -51.35 17.99
C SER A 459 13.76 -50.67 17.79
N ALA A 460 13.33 -50.57 16.53
CA ALA A 460 11.93 -50.78 16.20
C ALA A 460 11.89 -51.98 15.26
N GLY A 461 12.12 -53.17 15.83
CA GLY A 461 11.65 -54.38 15.16
C GLY A 461 10.12 -54.31 15.12
N THR A 462 9.55 -54.36 13.92
CA THR A 462 8.15 -54.71 13.61
C THR A 462 7.05 -53.94 14.36
N ASN A 463 6.31 -53.14 13.59
CA ASN A 463 4.96 -52.64 13.90
C ASN A 463 4.84 -51.64 15.05
N THR A 464 4.78 -50.35 14.74
CA THR A 464 3.62 -49.45 14.93
C THR A 464 4.06 -48.00 14.74
N ALA A 465 3.08 -47.16 14.42
CA ALA A 465 3.15 -45.77 14.02
C ALA A 465 4.28 -44.91 14.61
N PHE A 466 4.82 -44.00 13.79
CA PHE A 466 5.86 -43.07 14.21
C PHE A 466 5.30 -41.96 15.12
N GLU A 467 3.98 -41.92 15.33
CA GLU A 467 3.38 -41.14 16.40
C GLU A 467 3.42 -41.87 17.75
N ASN A 468 4.20 -41.33 18.69
CA ASN A 468 4.18 -41.61 20.14
C ASN A 468 4.85 -42.90 20.67
N THR A 469 5.96 -43.40 20.09
CA THR A 469 6.77 -44.44 20.75
C THR A 469 8.20 -43.97 21.07
N SER A 470 8.72 -44.37 22.24
CA SER A 470 10.09 -44.04 22.65
C SER A 470 11.10 -44.99 22.00
N PHE A 471 12.24 -44.47 21.53
CA PHE A 471 13.31 -45.28 20.94
C PHE A 471 14.68 -44.94 21.52
N THR A 472 15.66 -45.84 21.39
CA THR A 472 17.01 -45.66 21.93
C THR A 472 18.03 -45.39 20.82
N VAL A 473 18.87 -44.38 21.01
CA VAL A 473 20.01 -44.04 20.16
C VAL A 473 21.32 -44.41 20.86
N VAL A 474 22.24 -45.10 20.17
CA VAL A 474 23.60 -45.36 20.65
C VAL A 474 24.59 -44.48 19.89
N ILE A 475 25.38 -43.71 20.63
CA ILE A 475 26.37 -42.76 20.12
C ILE A 475 27.74 -43.29 20.51
N ASN A 476 28.59 -43.60 19.52
CA ASN A 476 29.95 -44.07 19.73
C ASN A 476 30.95 -42.94 19.43
N GLY A 477 31.93 -42.77 20.30
CA GLY A 477 32.90 -41.67 20.20
C GLY A 477 34.05 -41.81 21.18
N SER A 478 34.63 -40.68 21.59
CA SER A 478 35.70 -40.62 22.58
C SER A 478 35.59 -39.34 23.42
N GLY A 479 36.06 -39.43 24.66
CA GLY A 479 36.14 -38.28 25.57
C GLY A 479 34.82 -37.92 26.27
N PHE A 480 33.81 -38.79 26.27
CA PHE A 480 32.56 -38.55 27.01
C PHE A 480 32.78 -38.66 28.52
N ALA A 481 32.17 -37.78 29.29
CA ALA A 481 32.35 -37.67 30.75
C ALA A 481 31.03 -37.87 31.50
N PRO A 482 31.06 -38.38 32.76
CA PRO A 482 29.86 -38.48 33.59
C PRO A 482 29.12 -37.14 33.69
N GLY A 483 27.79 -37.17 33.52
CA GLY A 483 26.94 -35.97 33.50
C GLY A 483 26.78 -35.33 32.12
N ALA A 484 27.31 -35.93 31.05
CA ALA A 484 27.06 -35.48 29.69
C ALA A 484 25.56 -35.47 29.34
N THR A 485 25.15 -34.54 28.50
CA THR A 485 23.81 -34.49 27.87
C THR A 485 23.93 -34.78 26.37
N VAL A 486 22.83 -35.19 25.75
CA VAL A 486 22.74 -35.36 24.29
C VAL A 486 21.78 -34.33 23.72
N THR A 487 22.18 -33.62 22.68
CA THR A 487 21.23 -32.85 21.86
C THR A 487 20.73 -33.74 20.72
N PHE A 488 19.43 -33.83 20.53
CA PHE A 488 18.75 -34.52 19.44
C PHE A 488 17.85 -33.50 18.75
N GLY A 489 18.32 -32.94 17.63
CA GLY A 489 17.72 -31.73 17.04
C GLY A 489 17.80 -30.57 18.03
N ALA A 490 16.66 -29.92 18.29
CA ALA A 490 16.56 -28.83 19.27
C ALA A 490 16.42 -29.32 20.73
N VAL A 491 16.21 -30.62 20.95
CA VAL A 491 15.90 -31.17 22.29
C VAL A 491 17.16 -31.64 22.99
N THR A 492 17.30 -31.28 24.27
CA THR A 492 18.37 -31.79 25.14
C THR A 492 17.84 -32.93 26.00
N LEU A 493 18.49 -34.08 25.90
CA LEU A 493 18.13 -35.32 26.56
C LEU A 493 19.20 -35.74 27.57
N THR A 494 18.74 -36.33 28.68
CA THR A 494 19.62 -36.99 29.65
C THR A 494 19.90 -38.41 29.18
N PRO A 495 21.17 -38.82 29.00
CA PRO A 495 21.49 -40.17 28.56
C PRO A 495 21.16 -41.23 29.61
N ASP A 496 20.76 -42.42 29.14
CA ASP A 496 20.55 -43.61 29.96
C ASP A 496 21.88 -44.22 30.41
N LEU A 497 22.93 -44.07 29.59
CA LEU A 497 24.29 -44.55 29.86
C LEU A 497 25.31 -43.58 29.31
N VAL A 498 26.38 -43.33 30.09
CA VAL A 498 27.58 -42.61 29.64
C VAL A 498 28.83 -43.40 30.02
N THR A 499 29.64 -43.71 29.02
CA THR A 499 30.99 -44.28 29.16
C THR A 499 31.98 -43.41 28.36
N PRO A 500 33.30 -43.48 28.60
CA PRO A 500 34.27 -42.66 27.87
C PRO A 500 34.24 -42.78 26.35
N THR A 501 33.63 -43.84 25.80
CA THR A 501 33.58 -44.12 24.36
C THR A 501 32.17 -44.34 23.81
N GLN A 502 31.14 -44.34 24.65
CA GLN A 502 29.76 -44.60 24.23
C GLN A 502 28.75 -43.89 25.13
N VAL A 503 27.72 -43.32 24.53
CA VAL A 503 26.53 -42.77 25.18
C VAL A 503 25.29 -43.45 24.62
N THR A 504 24.35 -43.86 25.47
CA THR A 504 23.02 -44.29 25.03
C THR A 504 21.97 -43.32 25.56
N VAL A 505 20.99 -42.96 24.75
CA VAL A 505 19.91 -42.06 25.15
C VAL A 505 18.58 -42.53 24.60
N THR A 506 17.55 -42.51 25.45
CA THR A 506 16.17 -42.77 25.07
C THR A 506 15.53 -41.46 24.66
N VAL A 507 15.02 -41.43 23.42
CA VAL A 507 14.21 -40.35 22.89
C VAL A 507 12.75 -40.65 23.28
N PRO A 508 12.11 -39.83 24.14
CA PRO A 508 10.73 -40.04 24.54
C PRO A 508 9.74 -39.85 23.39
N ALA A 509 8.62 -40.56 23.44
CA ALA A 509 7.47 -40.38 22.57
C ALA A 509 6.95 -38.92 22.49
N ALA A 510 7.13 -38.15 23.57
CA ALA A 510 6.66 -36.76 23.69
C ALA A 510 7.61 -35.72 23.09
N VAL A 511 8.73 -36.12 22.49
CA VAL A 511 9.58 -35.21 21.73
C VAL A 511 8.86 -34.92 20.42
N SER A 512 8.15 -33.79 20.35
CA SER A 512 7.66 -33.25 19.09
C SER A 512 8.87 -32.92 18.23
N LEU A 513 9.19 -33.82 17.32
CA LEU A 513 10.15 -33.56 16.26
C LEU A 513 9.43 -32.68 15.24
N ALA A 514 10.05 -31.58 14.85
CA ALA A 514 9.47 -30.63 13.91
C ALA A 514 9.27 -31.23 12.50
N ALA A 515 9.91 -32.37 12.23
CA ALA A 515 9.75 -33.15 11.01
C ALA A 515 9.46 -34.61 11.41
N ASP A 516 8.45 -35.17 10.77
CA ASP A 516 8.02 -36.57 10.82
C ASP A 516 8.93 -37.49 10.00
N GLU A 517 9.75 -36.92 9.11
CA GLU A 517 10.84 -37.56 8.38
C GLU A 517 12.04 -36.60 8.19
N GLY A 518 13.25 -37.13 7.96
CA GLY A 518 14.43 -36.31 7.64
C GLY A 518 15.62 -36.49 8.58
N VAL A 519 16.63 -35.63 8.43
CA VAL A 519 17.93 -35.80 9.12
C VAL A 519 18.00 -34.95 10.39
N VAL A 520 18.12 -35.60 11.53
CA VAL A 520 18.31 -34.98 12.83
C VAL A 520 19.80 -34.95 13.19
N ASN A 521 20.27 -33.76 13.60
CA ASN A 521 21.62 -33.59 14.13
C ASN A 521 21.71 -34.01 15.61
N ILE A 522 22.79 -34.71 15.94
CA ILE A 522 23.08 -35.23 17.28
C ILE A 522 24.44 -34.74 17.73
N ALA A 523 24.53 -34.22 18.95
CA ALA A 523 25.79 -33.91 19.62
C ALA A 523 25.77 -34.35 21.09
N VAL A 524 26.95 -34.60 21.65
CA VAL A 524 27.14 -34.89 23.08
C VAL A 524 27.81 -33.69 23.74
N VAL A 525 27.25 -33.22 24.85
CA VAL A 525 27.77 -32.07 25.60
C VAL A 525 28.23 -32.56 26.97
N ASN A 526 29.54 -32.56 27.21
CA ASN A 526 30.08 -32.82 28.55
C ASN A 526 29.79 -31.62 29.48
N PRO A 527 29.69 -31.83 30.81
CA PRO A 527 29.45 -30.74 31.75
C PRO A 527 30.48 -29.61 31.63
N GLY A 528 30.01 -28.38 31.40
CA GLY A 528 30.85 -27.19 31.29
C GLY A 528 31.77 -27.18 30.07
N LYS A 529 31.49 -27.99 29.05
CA LYS A 529 32.21 -28.04 27.77
C LYS A 529 31.26 -27.74 26.62
N ALA A 530 31.83 -27.36 25.49
CA ALA A 530 31.06 -27.23 24.26
C ALA A 530 30.67 -28.59 23.69
N PRO A 531 29.64 -28.62 22.82
CA PRO A 531 29.21 -29.83 22.14
C PRO A 531 30.34 -30.49 21.34
N SER A 532 30.28 -31.81 21.20
CA SER A 532 31.09 -32.58 20.24
C SER A 532 30.82 -32.14 18.79
N ASN A 533 31.57 -32.69 17.83
CA ASN A 533 31.14 -32.64 16.43
C ASN A 533 29.73 -33.26 16.28
N SER A 534 28.99 -32.79 15.27
CA SER A 534 27.65 -33.29 14.96
C SER A 534 27.71 -34.63 14.23
N ALA A 535 26.82 -35.54 14.60
CA ALA A 535 26.49 -36.75 13.83
C ALA A 535 25.03 -36.70 13.39
N THR A 536 24.69 -37.38 12.31
CA THR A 536 23.33 -37.38 11.76
C THR A 536 22.56 -38.64 12.14
N PHE A 537 21.25 -38.51 12.30
CA PHE A 537 20.31 -39.60 12.47
C PHE A 537 19.11 -39.37 11.55
N THR A 538 18.84 -40.30 10.65
CA THR A 538 17.74 -40.18 9.69
C THR A 538 16.48 -40.78 10.29
N LEU A 539 15.46 -39.94 10.46
CA LEU A 539 14.07 -40.33 10.66
C LEU A 539 13.53 -40.79 9.31
N LEU A 540 12.91 -41.96 9.29
CA LEU A 540 12.24 -42.49 8.12
C LEU A 540 10.75 -42.38 8.34
N GLU A 541 10.02 -42.14 7.25
CA GLU A 541 8.56 -42.20 7.20
C GLU A 541 7.99 -43.45 7.87
N GLU A 542 6.79 -43.29 8.45
CA GLU A 542 5.97 -44.39 8.95
C GLU A 542 5.70 -45.47 7.88
N LEU A 543 5.65 -46.73 8.30
CA LEU A 543 5.30 -47.83 7.38
C LEU A 543 3.85 -47.72 6.93
N LEU A 544 3.58 -48.08 5.68
CA LEU A 544 2.22 -48.22 5.17
C LEU A 544 1.41 -49.21 6.01
N PRO A 545 0.06 -49.22 5.91
CA PRO A 545 -0.80 -50.12 6.69
C PRO A 545 -0.46 -51.61 6.58
N ASP A 546 0.26 -52.03 5.54
CA ASP A 546 0.72 -53.40 5.32
C ASP A 546 2.10 -53.71 5.96
N GLY A 547 2.71 -52.74 6.64
CA GLY A 547 4.03 -52.84 7.27
C GLY A 547 5.20 -52.71 6.29
N THR A 548 4.97 -52.25 5.06
CA THR A 548 6.01 -52.04 4.04
C THR A 548 6.23 -50.56 3.75
N ARG A 549 7.27 -50.24 2.95
CA ARG A 549 7.50 -48.87 2.42
C ARG A 549 6.76 -48.60 1.09
N GLY A 550 6.09 -49.60 0.53
CA GLY A 550 5.38 -49.54 -0.76
C GLY A 550 6.16 -48.94 -1.94
N THR A 551 5.40 -48.51 -2.96
CA THR A 551 5.89 -47.76 -4.11
C THR A 551 6.02 -46.26 -3.79
N ALA A 552 6.70 -45.50 -4.65
CA ALA A 552 6.81 -44.05 -4.48
C ALA A 552 5.45 -43.34 -4.52
N ASP A 553 4.53 -43.81 -5.38
CA ASP A 553 3.16 -43.26 -5.41
C ASP A 553 2.37 -43.62 -4.15
N GLN A 554 2.60 -44.79 -3.54
CA GLN A 554 1.96 -45.15 -2.28
C GLN A 554 2.45 -44.28 -1.11
N ARG A 555 3.74 -43.93 -1.07
CA ARG A 555 4.28 -43.00 -0.07
C ARG A 555 3.76 -41.59 -0.27
N PHE A 556 3.77 -41.09 -1.50
CA PHE A 556 3.15 -39.82 -1.84
C PHE A 556 1.71 -39.71 -1.33
N ILE A 557 0.88 -40.74 -1.49
CA ILE A 557 -0.50 -40.73 -0.95
C ILE A 557 -0.52 -40.78 0.58
N ALA A 558 0.34 -41.56 1.21
CA ALA A 558 0.42 -41.61 2.67
C ALA A 558 0.77 -40.25 3.27
N GLU A 559 1.67 -39.53 2.61
CA GLU A 559 2.12 -38.18 2.97
C GLU A 559 1.01 -37.15 2.82
N VAL A 560 0.32 -37.15 1.67
CA VAL A 560 -0.85 -36.26 1.46
C VAL A 560 -1.91 -36.45 2.55
N TYR A 561 -2.18 -37.70 2.96
CA TYR A 561 -3.12 -37.99 4.05
C TYR A 561 -2.65 -37.42 5.40
N ARG A 562 -1.35 -37.47 5.67
CA ARG A 562 -0.79 -36.98 6.93
C ARG A 562 -0.83 -35.46 6.99
N ASP A 563 -0.42 -34.79 5.92
CA ASP A 563 -0.34 -33.34 5.88
C ASP A 563 -1.71 -32.69 5.79
N LEU A 564 -2.59 -33.21 4.94
CA LEU A 564 -3.91 -32.61 4.69
C LEU A 564 -4.98 -33.14 5.65
N LEU A 565 -5.00 -34.44 5.94
CA LEU A 565 -6.07 -35.06 6.73
C LEU A 565 -5.68 -35.33 8.18
N ARG A 566 -4.42 -35.10 8.56
CA ARG A 566 -3.89 -35.27 9.92
C ARG A 566 -4.13 -36.68 10.48
N ARG A 567 -4.05 -37.69 9.61
CA ARG A 567 -4.15 -39.11 10.00
C ARG A 567 -3.41 -40.03 9.02
N PRO A 568 -3.10 -41.26 9.44
CA PRO A 568 -2.60 -42.28 8.51
C PRO A 568 -3.61 -42.63 7.41
N VAL A 569 -3.09 -42.89 6.22
CA VAL A 569 -3.89 -43.43 5.11
C VAL A 569 -4.41 -44.84 5.45
N ASP A 570 -5.68 -45.09 5.17
CA ASP A 570 -6.26 -46.43 5.31
C ASP A 570 -6.06 -47.27 4.04
N ALA A 571 -6.21 -48.59 4.16
CA ALA A 571 -5.95 -49.51 3.04
C ALA A 571 -6.85 -49.24 1.81
N GLY A 572 -8.06 -48.70 2.00
CA GLY A 572 -8.98 -48.37 0.91
C GLY A 572 -8.58 -47.11 0.17
N GLY A 573 -8.28 -46.04 0.90
CA GLY A 573 -7.74 -44.79 0.34
C GLY A 573 -6.43 -45.03 -0.42
N LEU A 574 -5.49 -45.74 0.20
CA LEU A 574 -4.20 -46.05 -0.40
C LEU A 574 -4.35 -46.80 -1.73
N ALA A 575 -5.20 -47.83 -1.79
CA ALA A 575 -5.43 -48.61 -2.99
C ALA A 575 -6.12 -47.80 -4.10
N THR A 576 -7.05 -46.92 -3.74
CA THR A 576 -7.82 -46.11 -4.69
C THR A 576 -6.95 -45.05 -5.35
N PHE A 577 -6.28 -44.22 -4.56
CA PHE A 577 -5.55 -43.07 -5.08
C PHE A 577 -4.22 -43.46 -5.74
N SER A 578 -3.49 -44.45 -5.20
CA SER A 578 -2.30 -44.98 -5.91
C SER A 578 -2.67 -45.69 -7.21
N GLY A 579 -3.89 -46.25 -7.30
CA GLY A 579 -4.44 -46.83 -8.52
C GLY A 579 -4.77 -45.79 -9.60
N LEU A 580 -5.20 -44.58 -9.22
CA LEU A 580 -5.42 -43.45 -10.14
C LEU A 580 -4.10 -42.93 -10.71
N LEU A 581 -3.08 -42.75 -9.85
CA LEU A 581 -1.73 -42.37 -10.28
C LEU A 581 -1.15 -43.40 -11.27
N SER A 582 -1.35 -44.69 -10.99
CA SER A 582 -0.92 -45.77 -11.89
C SER A 582 -1.63 -45.75 -13.26
N GLN A 583 -2.80 -45.10 -13.36
CA GLN A 583 -3.55 -44.91 -14.60
C GLN A 583 -3.21 -43.59 -15.31
N GLY A 584 -2.28 -42.80 -14.77
CA GLY A 584 -1.82 -41.56 -15.36
C GLY A 584 -2.64 -40.32 -15.00
N VAL A 585 -3.50 -40.39 -13.98
CA VAL A 585 -4.08 -39.20 -13.37
C VAL A 585 -2.94 -38.39 -12.72
N SER A 586 -2.96 -37.08 -12.90
CA SER A 586 -1.92 -36.20 -12.36
C SER A 586 -2.06 -36.05 -10.84
N ARG A 587 -0.95 -35.72 -10.17
CA ARG A 587 -0.88 -35.67 -8.70
C ARG A 587 -1.77 -34.56 -8.13
N ASP A 588 -1.78 -33.39 -8.76
CA ASP A 588 -2.68 -32.28 -8.44
C ASP A 588 -4.15 -32.71 -8.48
N GLN A 589 -4.57 -33.46 -9.51
CA GLN A 589 -5.95 -33.94 -9.61
C GLN A 589 -6.27 -34.98 -8.52
N VAL A 590 -5.32 -35.86 -8.18
CA VAL A 590 -5.50 -36.83 -7.09
C VAL A 590 -5.61 -36.13 -5.73
N VAL A 591 -4.84 -35.07 -5.50
CA VAL A 591 -4.94 -34.26 -4.27
C VAL A 591 -6.30 -33.56 -4.20
N LEU A 592 -6.76 -32.95 -5.30
CA LEU A 592 -8.10 -32.37 -5.37
C LEU A 592 -9.20 -33.42 -5.09
N ASP A 593 -9.06 -34.65 -5.60
CA ASP A 593 -10.01 -35.72 -5.33
C ASP A 593 -10.03 -36.13 -3.84
N ILE A 594 -8.89 -36.03 -3.13
CA ILE A 594 -8.78 -36.28 -1.69
C ILE A 594 -9.41 -35.13 -0.89
N GLU A 595 -9.09 -33.87 -1.24
CA GLU A 595 -9.63 -32.68 -0.58
C GLU A 595 -11.15 -32.58 -0.71
N GLN A 596 -11.68 -33.00 -1.87
CA GLN A 596 -13.10 -32.93 -2.22
C GLN A 596 -13.85 -34.25 -1.97
N ASP A 597 -13.28 -35.18 -1.19
CA ASP A 597 -13.96 -36.42 -0.88
C ASP A 597 -15.35 -36.17 -0.26
N SER A 598 -16.27 -37.06 -0.57
CA SER A 598 -17.67 -36.99 -0.13
C SER A 598 -17.87 -37.00 1.40
N GLY A 599 -16.87 -37.47 2.16
CA GLY A 599 -16.83 -37.38 3.62
C GLY A 599 -16.42 -36.00 4.16
N HIS A 600 -15.99 -35.09 3.30
CA HIS A 600 -15.49 -33.75 3.62
C HIS A 600 -14.39 -33.75 4.68
N GLU A 601 -13.53 -34.76 4.68
CA GLU A 601 -12.53 -34.94 5.73
C GLU A 601 -11.55 -33.77 5.80
N PHE A 602 -11.00 -33.36 4.64
CA PHE A 602 -10.14 -32.19 4.53
C PHE A 602 -10.84 -30.92 5.01
N TYR A 603 -12.06 -30.65 4.54
CA TYR A 603 -12.80 -29.47 5.00
C TYR A 603 -13.10 -29.48 6.50
N ASN A 604 -13.27 -30.66 7.12
CA ASN A 604 -13.42 -30.76 8.57
C ASN A 604 -12.13 -30.33 9.29
N VAL A 605 -10.96 -30.71 8.77
CA VAL A 605 -9.64 -30.29 9.29
C VAL A 605 -9.47 -28.78 9.14
N GLU A 606 -9.77 -28.23 7.96
CA GLU A 606 -9.69 -26.78 7.70
C GLU A 606 -10.57 -25.96 8.65
N VAL A 607 -11.82 -26.38 8.83
CA VAL A 607 -12.72 -25.69 9.77
C VAL A 607 -12.18 -25.76 11.20
N GLN A 608 -11.61 -26.89 11.61
CA GLN A 608 -10.98 -26.99 12.94
C GLN A 608 -9.78 -26.05 13.06
N ALA A 609 -8.91 -25.99 12.05
CA ALA A 609 -7.75 -25.10 12.03
C ALA A 609 -8.17 -23.63 12.14
N VAL A 610 -9.17 -23.20 11.36
CA VAL A 610 -9.72 -21.84 11.41
C VAL A 610 -10.27 -21.50 12.80
N TYR A 611 -11.02 -22.40 13.43
CA TYR A 611 -11.53 -22.17 14.79
C TYR A 611 -10.41 -22.08 15.83
N GLN A 612 -9.37 -22.90 15.71
CA GLN A 612 -8.22 -22.82 16.60
C GLN A 612 -7.46 -21.52 16.40
N GLN A 613 -7.28 -21.06 15.17
CA GLN A 613 -6.55 -19.83 14.86
C GLN A 613 -7.29 -18.57 15.30
N TYR A 614 -8.59 -18.46 15.02
CA TYR A 614 -9.35 -17.24 15.27
C TYR A 614 -10.15 -17.27 16.58
N LEU A 615 -10.73 -18.40 16.98
CA LEU A 615 -11.49 -18.49 18.25
C LEU A 615 -10.66 -19.06 19.41
N HIS A 616 -9.43 -19.53 19.16
CA HIS A 616 -8.51 -20.11 20.15
C HIS A 616 -9.12 -21.30 20.88
N ARG A 617 -9.97 -22.06 20.19
CA ARG A 617 -10.65 -23.25 20.69
C ARG A 617 -11.02 -24.18 19.54
N ALA A 618 -11.33 -25.43 19.89
CA ALA A 618 -11.88 -26.36 18.91
C ALA A 618 -13.28 -25.93 18.43
N ALA A 619 -13.58 -26.23 17.17
CA ALA A 619 -14.93 -26.13 16.64
C ALA A 619 -15.82 -27.22 17.24
N GLU A 620 -17.00 -26.83 17.70
CA GLU A 620 -18.02 -27.78 18.13
C GLU A 620 -18.53 -28.61 16.92
N PRO A 621 -18.99 -29.86 17.10
CA PRO A 621 -19.32 -30.74 15.99
C PRO A 621 -20.29 -30.17 14.94
N THR A 622 -21.27 -29.36 15.37
CA THR A 622 -22.22 -28.70 14.44
C THR A 622 -21.57 -27.61 13.60
N ALA A 623 -20.59 -26.89 14.16
CA ALA A 623 -19.84 -25.87 13.45
C ALA A 623 -18.91 -26.49 12.41
N VAL A 624 -18.27 -27.61 12.73
CA VAL A 624 -17.45 -28.41 11.80
C VAL A 624 -18.28 -28.81 10.58
N ILE A 625 -19.43 -29.46 10.80
CA ILE A 625 -20.30 -29.91 9.71
C ILE A 625 -20.80 -28.74 8.85
N SER A 626 -21.19 -27.63 9.49
CA SER A 626 -21.71 -26.46 8.78
C SER A 626 -20.64 -25.76 7.95
N GLY A 627 -19.44 -25.60 8.52
CA GLY A 627 -18.28 -25.04 7.82
C GLY A 627 -17.81 -25.93 6.68
N ALA A 628 -17.77 -27.25 6.88
CA ALA A 628 -17.34 -28.19 5.86
C ALA A 628 -18.30 -28.19 4.66
N ASN A 629 -19.61 -28.17 4.92
CA ASN A 629 -20.61 -28.02 3.86
C ASN A 629 -20.53 -26.65 3.15
N PHE A 630 -20.13 -25.59 3.87
CA PHE A 630 -19.94 -24.27 3.30
C PHE A 630 -18.76 -24.25 2.30
N LEU A 631 -17.63 -24.85 2.66
CA LEU A 631 -16.46 -25.00 1.77
C LEU A 631 -16.76 -25.95 0.59
N ALA A 632 -17.43 -27.08 0.86
CA ALA A 632 -17.86 -28.02 -0.18
C ALA A 632 -18.82 -27.38 -1.20
N ALA A 633 -19.57 -26.34 -0.83
CA ALA A 633 -20.44 -25.59 -1.73
C ALA A 633 -19.68 -24.60 -2.64
N GLY A 634 -18.35 -24.52 -2.54
CA GLY A 634 -17.52 -23.66 -3.39
C GLY A 634 -17.13 -22.31 -2.79
N ASN A 635 -17.40 -22.09 -1.51
CA ASN A 635 -16.97 -20.87 -0.80
C ASN A 635 -15.52 -21.02 -0.34
N THR A 636 -14.82 -19.90 -0.16
CA THR A 636 -13.39 -19.90 0.23
C THR A 636 -13.22 -19.95 1.75
N VAL A 637 -12.00 -20.29 2.19
CA VAL A 637 -11.61 -20.27 3.60
C VAL A 637 -11.68 -18.84 4.16
N GLU A 638 -11.31 -17.81 3.39
CA GLU A 638 -11.45 -16.40 3.77
C GLU A 638 -12.90 -16.03 4.05
N GLN A 639 -13.84 -16.54 3.25
CA GLN A 639 -15.27 -16.30 3.45
C GLN A 639 -15.76 -16.99 4.73
N LEU A 640 -15.24 -18.18 5.04
CA LEU A 640 -15.52 -18.87 6.30
C LEU A 640 -14.96 -18.07 7.48
N ILE A 641 -13.69 -17.65 7.43
CA ILE A 641 -13.05 -16.81 8.44
C ILE A 641 -13.84 -15.50 8.62
N PHE A 642 -14.18 -14.84 7.52
CA PHE A 642 -14.96 -13.60 7.54
C PHE A 642 -16.28 -13.76 8.28
N ASN A 643 -16.99 -14.88 8.06
CA ASN A 643 -18.24 -15.19 8.75
C ASN A 643 -18.03 -15.48 10.24
N ILE A 644 -16.90 -16.08 10.62
CA ILE A 644 -16.56 -16.39 12.02
C ILE A 644 -16.18 -15.11 12.78
N VAL A 645 -15.33 -14.26 12.22
CA VAL A 645 -14.88 -13.03 12.91
C VAL A 645 -15.96 -11.94 12.93
N ASN A 646 -16.97 -12.04 12.06
CA ASN A 646 -18.14 -11.16 12.00
C ASN A 646 -19.44 -11.86 12.39
N ASP A 647 -19.37 -12.88 13.23
CA ASP A 647 -20.55 -13.65 13.62
C ASP A 647 -21.63 -12.74 14.28
N PRO A 648 -22.93 -13.02 14.09
CA PRO A 648 -24.00 -12.20 14.67
C PRO A 648 -23.98 -12.11 16.20
N GLY A 649 -23.40 -13.10 16.88
CA GLY A 649 -23.21 -13.12 18.33
C GLY A 649 -22.02 -12.28 18.80
N GLN A 650 -21.19 -11.81 17.87
CA GLN A 650 -19.97 -11.04 18.11
C GLN A 650 -19.00 -11.77 19.06
N GLU A 651 -18.88 -13.09 18.94
CA GLU A 651 -17.98 -13.89 19.79
C GLU A 651 -16.53 -13.41 19.64
N TYR A 652 -16.02 -13.34 18.41
CA TYR A 652 -14.63 -12.92 18.17
C TYR A 652 -14.36 -11.49 18.64
N TYR A 653 -15.27 -10.56 18.30
CA TYR A 653 -15.17 -9.15 18.69
C TYR A 653 -15.19 -8.95 20.22
N ASN A 654 -16.00 -9.73 20.94
CA ASN A 654 -16.11 -9.61 22.40
C ASN A 654 -14.98 -10.34 23.13
N VAL A 655 -14.67 -11.58 22.73
CA VAL A 655 -13.72 -12.45 23.45
C VAL A 655 -12.28 -12.09 23.09
N GLN A 656 -11.97 -11.98 21.80
CA GLN A 656 -10.61 -11.67 21.34
C GLN A 656 -10.36 -10.17 21.27
N GLY A 657 -11.37 -9.41 20.84
CA GLY A 657 -11.30 -7.94 20.72
C GLY A 657 -11.65 -7.15 21.98
N GLY A 658 -12.05 -7.81 23.07
CA GLY A 658 -12.43 -7.16 24.32
C GLY A 658 -13.65 -6.22 24.20
N GLY A 659 -14.49 -6.41 23.18
CA GLY A 659 -15.69 -5.60 22.94
C GLY A 659 -15.40 -4.22 22.36
N THR A 660 -14.18 -3.96 21.89
CA THR A 660 -13.78 -2.68 21.30
C THR A 660 -13.26 -2.88 19.89
N TYR A 661 -13.45 -1.87 19.03
CA TYR A 661 -12.94 -1.91 17.67
C TYR A 661 -11.41 -1.97 17.62
N GLN A 662 -10.72 -1.21 18.46
CA GLN A 662 -9.26 -1.27 18.55
C GLN A 662 -8.75 -2.65 19.00
N GLY A 663 -9.43 -3.27 19.96
CA GLY A 663 -9.07 -4.63 20.39
C GLY A 663 -9.34 -5.66 19.30
N PHE A 664 -10.47 -5.56 18.57
CA PHE A 664 -10.74 -6.38 17.39
C PHE A 664 -9.64 -6.23 16.35
N LEU A 665 -9.25 -5.00 16.04
CA LEU A 665 -8.21 -4.68 15.07
C LEU A 665 -6.85 -5.28 15.48
N ASN A 666 -6.49 -5.18 16.75
CA ASN A 666 -5.28 -5.83 17.28
C ASN A 666 -5.34 -7.36 17.21
N ALA A 667 -6.50 -7.95 17.50
CA ALA A 667 -6.69 -9.39 17.47
C ALA A 667 -6.58 -9.94 16.06
N ILE A 668 -7.28 -9.34 15.09
CA ILE A 668 -7.28 -9.83 13.70
C ILE A 668 -5.92 -9.67 13.03
N TYR A 669 -5.14 -8.62 13.36
CA TYR A 669 -3.75 -8.51 12.90
C TYR A 669 -2.87 -9.66 13.41
N ARG A 670 -3.01 -10.01 14.69
CA ARG A 670 -2.24 -11.10 15.28
C ARG A 670 -2.65 -12.45 14.71
N ASP A 671 -3.96 -12.70 14.61
CA ASP A 671 -4.47 -14.01 14.23
C ASP A 671 -4.38 -14.22 12.71
N ALA A 672 -4.61 -13.19 11.88
CA ALA A 672 -4.54 -13.30 10.42
C ALA A 672 -3.14 -13.08 9.83
N LEU A 673 -2.32 -12.20 10.42
CA LEU A 673 -1.01 -11.80 9.87
C LEU A 673 0.18 -12.17 10.76
N GLY A 674 -0.05 -12.84 11.90
CA GLY A 674 1.00 -13.28 12.81
C GLY A 674 1.76 -12.15 13.53
N ARG A 675 1.28 -10.90 13.45
CA ARG A 675 2.02 -9.72 13.97
C ARG A 675 1.12 -8.68 14.62
N ALA A 676 1.73 -7.79 15.40
CA ALA A 676 1.03 -6.63 15.94
C ALA A 676 0.71 -5.61 14.83
N ILE A 677 -0.38 -4.85 15.03
CA ILE A 677 -0.69 -3.72 14.17
C ILE A 677 0.41 -2.65 14.25
N ASP A 678 0.85 -2.21 13.09
CA ASP A 678 1.84 -1.14 12.94
C ASP A 678 1.14 0.23 12.73
N PRO A 679 1.89 1.36 12.77
CA PRO A 679 1.30 2.68 12.55
C PRO A 679 0.60 2.86 11.19
N THR A 680 1.07 2.19 10.13
CA THR A 680 0.45 2.24 8.79
C THR A 680 -0.90 1.52 8.80
N GLY A 681 -0.95 0.31 9.39
CA GLY A 681 -2.19 -0.41 9.62
C GLY A 681 -3.16 0.37 10.49
N GLN A 682 -2.65 1.04 11.53
CA GLN A 682 -3.45 1.89 12.41
C GLN A 682 -4.01 3.11 11.69
N GLN A 683 -3.26 3.70 10.74
CA GLN A 683 -3.76 4.79 9.90
C GLN A 683 -4.80 4.32 8.90
N ALA A 684 -4.57 3.17 8.26
CA ALA A 684 -5.48 2.61 7.25
C ALA A 684 -6.81 2.14 7.85
N TYR A 685 -6.76 1.48 9.01
CA TYR A 685 -7.91 0.78 9.58
C TYR A 685 -8.35 1.32 10.94
N GLY A 686 -7.64 2.24 11.59
CA GLY A 686 -7.95 2.66 12.97
C GLY A 686 -9.32 3.31 13.19
N ASN A 687 -10.00 3.76 12.13
CA ASN A 687 -11.33 4.38 12.18
C ASN A 687 -12.42 3.59 11.41
N GLY A 688 -12.17 2.32 11.07
CA GLY A 688 -13.11 1.49 10.31
C GLY A 688 -14.18 0.79 11.16
N THR A 689 -14.75 -0.28 10.60
CA THR A 689 -15.67 -1.20 11.30
C THR A 689 -15.15 -2.63 11.20
N PRO A 690 -15.48 -3.53 12.14
CA PRO A 690 -14.97 -4.92 12.12
C PRO A 690 -15.17 -5.60 10.75
N ARG A 691 -16.36 -5.41 10.16
CA ARG A 691 -16.72 -6.00 8.88
C ARG A 691 -15.89 -5.49 7.71
N VAL A 692 -15.70 -4.18 7.59
CA VAL A 692 -14.91 -3.60 6.50
C VAL A 692 -13.43 -3.96 6.65
N THR A 693 -12.91 -3.94 7.88
CA THR A 693 -11.53 -4.28 8.19
C THR A 693 -11.22 -5.75 7.94
N ALA A 694 -12.08 -6.67 8.38
CA ALA A 694 -11.91 -8.09 8.12
C ALA A 694 -11.86 -8.38 6.61
N ALA A 695 -12.77 -7.80 5.83
CA ALA A 695 -12.76 -7.96 4.38
C ALA A 695 -11.46 -7.43 3.75
N ALA A 696 -10.97 -6.27 4.20
CA ALA A 696 -9.75 -5.68 3.66
C ALA A 696 -8.48 -6.47 4.02
N ILE A 697 -8.38 -6.98 5.26
CA ILE A 697 -7.21 -7.76 5.70
C ILE A 697 -7.17 -9.12 5.01
N LEU A 698 -8.29 -9.85 4.99
CA LEU A 698 -8.37 -11.20 4.40
C LEU A 698 -8.23 -11.21 2.87
N SER A 699 -8.38 -10.06 2.21
CA SER A 699 -8.11 -9.91 0.77
C SER A 699 -6.79 -9.20 0.47
N SER A 700 -5.98 -8.93 1.49
CA SER A 700 -4.72 -8.22 1.30
C SER A 700 -3.62 -9.14 0.74
N PRO A 701 -2.69 -8.61 -0.09
CA PRO A 701 -1.54 -9.39 -0.55
C PRO A 701 -0.66 -9.92 0.59
N GLU A 702 -0.62 -9.22 1.72
CA GLU A 702 0.11 -9.66 2.91
C GLU A 702 -0.51 -10.92 3.52
N TYR A 703 -1.84 -10.96 3.65
CA TYR A 703 -2.54 -12.15 4.12
C TYR A 703 -2.32 -13.33 3.17
N GLN A 704 -2.43 -13.11 1.85
CA GLN A 704 -2.21 -14.17 0.86
C GLN A 704 -0.76 -14.69 0.87
N MET A 705 0.22 -13.82 1.12
CA MET A 705 1.61 -14.24 1.34
C MET A 705 1.75 -15.11 2.59
N ASP A 706 1.08 -14.79 3.69
CA ASP A 706 1.12 -15.56 4.93
C ASP A 706 0.48 -16.95 4.77
N VAL A 707 -0.64 -17.04 4.01
CA VAL A 707 -1.26 -18.33 3.63
C VAL A 707 -0.27 -19.21 2.86
N VAL A 708 0.28 -18.71 1.75
CA VAL A 708 1.25 -19.47 0.95
C VAL A 708 2.50 -19.84 1.76
N THR A 709 2.97 -18.94 2.63
CA THR A 709 4.13 -19.21 3.49
C THR A 709 3.86 -20.34 4.46
N LYS A 710 2.65 -20.40 5.04
CA LYS A 710 2.23 -21.51 5.90
C LYS A 710 2.13 -22.81 5.13
N ASP A 711 1.58 -22.80 3.91
CA ASP A 711 1.48 -24.00 3.08
C ASP A 711 2.85 -24.55 2.73
N TYR A 712 3.79 -23.70 2.32
CA TYR A 712 5.16 -24.11 2.04
C TYR A 712 5.88 -24.67 3.27
N ALA A 713 5.71 -24.02 4.42
CA ALA A 713 6.29 -24.50 5.66
C ALA A 713 5.70 -25.86 6.10
N ASN A 714 4.40 -26.06 5.91
CA ASN A 714 3.70 -27.28 6.31
C ASN A 714 3.87 -28.44 5.33
N LEU A 715 3.98 -28.17 4.03
CA LEU A 715 4.00 -29.20 2.98
C LEU A 715 5.44 -29.52 2.52
N LEU A 716 6.30 -28.50 2.42
CA LEU A 716 7.63 -28.61 1.81
C LEU A 716 8.80 -28.38 2.79
N ASP A 717 8.52 -28.10 4.06
CA ASP A 717 9.51 -27.81 5.11
C ASP A 717 10.47 -26.67 4.78
N ARG A 718 10.06 -25.72 3.94
CA ARG A 718 10.86 -24.56 3.54
C ARG A 718 10.03 -23.29 3.42
N GLY A 719 10.73 -22.16 3.30
CA GLY A 719 10.10 -20.88 2.98
C GLY A 719 9.80 -20.72 1.49
N VAL A 720 9.03 -19.68 1.19
CA VAL A 720 8.68 -19.23 -0.16
C VAL A 720 9.89 -18.56 -0.84
N ASP A 721 10.18 -18.94 -2.08
CA ASP A 721 11.21 -18.33 -2.92
C ASP A 721 10.58 -17.40 -3.98
N PRO A 722 11.35 -16.52 -4.65
CA PRO A 722 10.80 -15.58 -5.63
C PRO A 722 9.99 -16.21 -6.79
N GLY A 723 10.22 -17.49 -7.09
CA GLY A 723 9.46 -18.24 -8.10
C GLY A 723 8.04 -18.63 -7.65
N ASP A 724 7.80 -18.67 -6.35
CA ASP A 724 6.55 -19.11 -5.73
C ASP A 724 5.50 -17.98 -5.64
N GLN A 725 5.87 -16.77 -6.10
CA GLN A 725 4.97 -15.61 -6.19
C GLN A 725 3.73 -15.84 -7.06
N VAL A 726 3.77 -16.85 -7.93
CA VAL A 726 2.65 -17.26 -8.78
C VAL A 726 1.42 -17.63 -7.95
N TRP A 727 1.59 -18.33 -6.82
CA TRP A 727 0.47 -18.77 -5.97
C TRP A 727 -0.23 -17.61 -5.28
N ILE A 728 0.55 -16.61 -4.87
CA ILE A 728 0.02 -15.38 -4.27
C ILE A 728 -0.83 -14.62 -5.29
N ASN A 729 -0.40 -14.59 -6.56
CA ASN A 729 -1.18 -13.97 -7.63
C ASN A 729 -2.48 -14.73 -7.90
N ASP A 730 -2.44 -16.06 -7.88
CA ASP A 730 -3.63 -16.89 -8.06
C ASP A 730 -4.66 -16.68 -6.94
N LEU A 731 -4.23 -16.66 -5.67
CA LEU A 731 -5.11 -16.34 -4.54
C LEU A 731 -5.68 -14.91 -4.66
N ASN A 732 -4.86 -13.93 -5.08
CA ASN A 732 -5.33 -12.56 -5.35
C ASN A 732 -6.36 -12.48 -6.50
N MET A 733 -6.34 -13.45 -7.42
CA MET A 733 -7.34 -13.58 -8.50
C MET A 733 -8.59 -14.36 -8.07
N GLY A 734 -8.65 -14.79 -6.80
CA GLY A 734 -9.78 -15.55 -6.24
C GLY A 734 -9.74 -17.04 -6.58
N ILE A 735 -8.58 -17.58 -6.96
CA ILE A 735 -8.36 -19.02 -6.92
C ILE A 735 -8.45 -19.48 -5.47
N ARG A 736 -9.03 -20.65 -5.25
CA ARG A 736 -9.23 -21.18 -3.90
C ARG A 736 -7.96 -21.86 -3.37
N ASP A 737 -7.78 -21.81 -2.07
CA ASP A 737 -6.66 -22.40 -1.33
C ASP A 737 -6.46 -23.88 -1.68
N GLU A 738 -7.54 -24.65 -1.83
CA GLU A 738 -7.46 -26.08 -2.18
C GLU A 738 -6.79 -26.31 -3.55
N ALA A 739 -7.10 -25.45 -4.53
CA ALA A 739 -6.46 -25.54 -5.84
C ALA A 739 -4.97 -25.17 -5.79
N VAL A 740 -4.60 -24.25 -4.91
CA VAL A 740 -3.20 -23.85 -4.70
C VAL A 740 -2.43 -24.94 -3.96
N ILE A 741 -2.98 -25.50 -2.89
CA ILE A 741 -2.41 -26.64 -2.14
C ILE A 741 -2.19 -27.83 -3.07
N ALA A 742 -3.21 -28.20 -3.85
CA ALA A 742 -3.09 -29.27 -4.84
C ALA A 742 -2.03 -29.00 -5.91
N ALA A 743 -1.87 -27.75 -6.34
CA ALA A 743 -0.84 -27.37 -7.30
C ALA A 743 0.59 -27.41 -6.70
N ILE A 744 0.76 -27.00 -5.44
CA ILE A 744 2.02 -27.08 -4.70
C ILE A 744 2.44 -28.56 -4.53
N ILE A 745 1.53 -29.40 -4.05
CA ILE A 745 1.78 -30.83 -3.83
C ILE A 745 1.99 -31.56 -5.17
N GLY A 746 1.23 -31.17 -6.20
CA GLY A 746 1.25 -31.77 -7.53
C GLY A 746 2.33 -31.26 -8.47
N ASP A 747 3.19 -30.32 -8.03
CA ASP A 747 4.13 -29.58 -8.88
C ASP A 747 4.90 -30.49 -9.86
N PRO A 748 5.00 -30.12 -11.16
CA PRO A 748 5.75 -30.88 -12.15
C PRO A 748 7.24 -31.07 -11.86
N GLY A 749 7.86 -30.17 -11.07
CA GLY A 749 9.22 -30.32 -10.56
C GLY A 749 9.35 -31.47 -9.54
N GLY A 750 8.22 -31.90 -9.00
CA GLY A 750 8.08 -33.06 -8.13
C GLY A 750 8.67 -32.82 -6.76
N GLU A 751 8.75 -31.58 -6.28
CA GLU A 751 9.39 -31.27 -5.00
C GLU A 751 8.77 -32.03 -3.83
N TYR A 752 7.44 -31.91 -3.64
CA TYR A 752 6.72 -32.67 -2.63
C TYR A 752 6.89 -34.17 -2.85
N TYR A 753 6.72 -34.65 -4.08
CA TYR A 753 6.91 -36.07 -4.41
C TYR A 753 8.31 -36.58 -4.05
N ASN A 754 9.35 -35.79 -4.33
CA ASN A 754 10.74 -36.16 -4.12
C ASN A 754 11.10 -36.17 -2.63
N LYS A 755 10.47 -35.33 -1.80
CA LYS A 755 10.56 -35.40 -0.33
C LYS A 755 10.21 -36.81 0.18
N THR A 756 9.20 -37.44 -0.42
CA THR A 756 8.72 -38.79 -0.08
C THR A 756 9.54 -39.94 -0.71
N THR A 757 10.55 -39.62 -1.54
CA THR A 757 11.41 -40.63 -2.21
C THR A 757 12.71 -40.87 -1.45
N PRO A 758 13.18 -42.13 -1.36
CA PRO A 758 14.27 -42.54 -0.47
C PRO A 758 15.66 -41.99 -0.81
#